data_AF-A0A9D3RZX3-F1
#
_entry.id   AF-A0A9D3RZX3-F1
#
_cell.length_a   1.000
_cell.length_b   1.000
_cell.length_c   1.000
_cell.angle_alpha   90.00
_cell.angle_beta   90.00
_cell.angle_gamma   90.00
#
_symmetry.space_group_name_H-M   'P 1'
#
loop_
_entity.id
_entity.type
_entity.pdbx_description
1 polymer ?
#
loop_
_entity_poly.entity_id
_entity_poly.type
_entity_poly.pdbx_seq_one_letter_code
_entity_poly.pdbx_strand_id
1 'polypeptide(L)'
;MPGSNAMIFVGVSFTSFHTEDLNESIDKHVERRVWDKRVQNEPLELECPPLGLESLRVKDRDLRASSYQRRGLGPHRGRLNIQSGIEDGDIYDGAWCARFKDQKQWLELDARRPTLFTGVILQGRNSIWSWDWVETYKVQLSNDSLAWKPIMNGTVEAVFEGNQDAETPVLGLFPEPSVARYLRINPQTWYENGTVCLRAEVLGCVLPEPKNVYTWEAEKGSKDDLDFRHHNYKEMRKLMKAVNEECPDITRIYSIGKSHMGLKLYVMEISDNPGKHELGEPEFRYVAGMHGNEVLGRELVLNLMQYLCSEYKRGDQRIVQLVKETRIHLLPSMNPDGYEMAYRKGSELSGWALGRYSYEGIDMNHNFADLNSVMWDAMERETDKTKLINHYFPIPEFYLSEEAFVASETRAVINWMKSIPFVLSANLHGGELVVTYPFDMTRDWAPHEHTPTPDDSFFRWLATVYASTNQVMSNPDRRTCHHDDFLRHNNIINGANWHTVPGSMNDFSYLHTNCFEVTVELSCDKFPHASELPIEWENNKESLLVYMEQVHRGIKGLVMDKDSKAGIANAIIKVDDIDHHIRSAAGGDYWRLLNPGEYEVTASAEGYYPVTRSCRVEYHHYPTLCDFHLAKTLKQRLLDILAKGGKLPKSVKQRLHQLRLRRLRSSTQAINRRRARERRARAFRR
;
A
#
# COMPACT_ATOMS: atom_id res chain seq x y z
N MET A 1 37.36 -20.61 13.92
CA MET A 1 36.77 -20.52 12.58
C MET A 1 35.29 -20.79 12.75
N PRO A 2 34.45 -19.77 12.63
CA PRO A 2 33.13 -19.89 12.04
C PRO A 2 33.20 -19.33 10.61
N GLY A 3 32.46 -19.98 9.70
CA GLY A 3 32.50 -19.74 8.26
C GLY A 3 31.99 -18.36 7.88
N SER A 4 32.72 -17.71 6.99
CA SER A 4 32.26 -16.56 6.23
C SER A 4 31.12 -17.00 5.32
N ASN A 5 29.87 -16.74 5.70
CA ASN A 5 28.77 -16.70 4.74
C ASN A 5 28.96 -15.44 3.90
N ALA A 6 29.71 -15.58 2.81
CA ALA A 6 29.65 -14.62 1.72
C ALA A 6 28.21 -14.65 1.19
N MET A 7 27.44 -13.58 1.43
CA MET A 7 26.26 -13.30 0.61
C MET A 7 26.75 -13.23 -0.83
N ILE A 8 26.45 -14.26 -1.60
CA ILE A 8 26.58 -14.23 -3.04
C ILE A 8 25.55 -13.21 -3.49
N PHE A 9 26.02 -12.02 -3.87
CA PHE A 9 25.24 -11.12 -4.72
C PHE A 9 25.07 -11.85 -6.05
N VAL A 10 23.97 -12.58 -6.19
CA VAL A 10 23.45 -12.89 -7.50
C VAL A 10 23.01 -11.53 -8.04
N GLY A 11 23.79 -10.98 -8.97
CA GLY A 11 23.34 -9.84 -9.75
C GLY A 11 22.05 -10.26 -10.43
N VAL A 12 20.92 -9.76 -9.93
CA VAL A 12 19.66 -9.87 -10.65
C VAL A 12 19.82 -8.91 -11.82
N SER A 13 20.26 -9.46 -12.94
CA SER A 13 20.12 -8.78 -14.22
C SER A 13 18.61 -8.69 -14.45
N PHE A 14 18.03 -7.52 -14.20
CA PHE A 14 16.77 -7.18 -14.85
C PHE A 14 17.02 -7.38 -16.34
N THR A 15 16.32 -8.34 -16.95
CA THR A 15 16.40 -8.59 -18.39
C THR A 15 16.22 -7.25 -19.11
N SER A 16 17.09 -6.96 -20.08
CA SER A 16 16.95 -5.76 -20.91
C SER A 16 15.55 -5.77 -21.52
N PHE A 17 14.69 -4.90 -21.00
CA PHE A 17 13.31 -4.79 -21.45
C PHE A 17 13.33 -4.02 -22.75
N HIS A 18 12.90 -4.64 -23.84
CA HIS A 18 12.65 -3.93 -25.08
C HIS A 18 11.17 -3.51 -25.08
N THR A 19 10.86 -2.33 -25.61
CA THR A 19 9.46 -1.88 -25.78
C THR A 19 8.63 -2.87 -26.61
N GLU A 20 9.28 -3.74 -27.38
CA GLU A 20 8.71 -4.91 -28.07
C GLU A 20 8.08 -5.94 -27.13
N ASP A 21 8.52 -6.06 -25.87
CA ASP A 21 7.94 -6.96 -24.86
C ASP A 21 6.52 -6.53 -24.43
N LEU A 22 6.16 -5.26 -24.64
CA LEU A 22 4.80 -4.76 -24.48
C LEU A 22 3.93 -5.00 -25.72
N ASN A 23 4.55 -5.30 -26.87
CA ASN A 23 3.86 -5.73 -28.09
C ASN A 23 3.69 -7.26 -28.16
N GLU A 24 4.36 -8.04 -27.28
CA GLU A 24 4.08 -9.47 -27.15
C GLU A 24 2.59 -9.66 -26.83
N SER A 25 1.89 -10.40 -27.71
CA SER A 25 0.60 -10.97 -27.38
C SER A 25 0.74 -11.73 -26.07
N ILE A 26 -0.19 -11.54 -25.14
CA ILE A 26 -0.23 -12.35 -23.92
C ILE A 26 -0.13 -13.82 -24.36
N ASP A 27 0.80 -14.58 -23.76
CA ASP A 27 0.98 -15.99 -24.09
C ASP A 27 -0.39 -16.66 -24.17
N LYS A 28 -0.73 -17.29 -25.30
CA LYS A 28 -2.05 -17.90 -25.53
C LYS A 28 -2.48 -18.85 -24.40
N HIS A 29 -1.54 -19.44 -23.65
CA HIS A 29 -1.83 -20.24 -22.47
C HIS A 29 -2.19 -19.41 -21.24
N VAL A 30 -1.56 -18.25 -21.03
CA VAL A 30 -1.96 -17.25 -20.02
C VAL A 30 -3.30 -16.64 -20.43
N GLU A 31 -3.44 -16.33 -21.72
CA GLU A 31 -4.66 -15.81 -22.32
C GLU A 31 -5.85 -16.75 -22.10
N ARG A 32 -5.68 -18.07 -22.28
CA ARG A 32 -6.73 -19.06 -21.98
C ARG A 32 -7.01 -19.26 -20.49
N ARG A 33 -6.00 -19.10 -19.62
CA ARG A 33 -6.16 -19.26 -18.16
C ARG A 33 -6.88 -18.08 -17.54
N VAL A 34 -6.44 -16.87 -17.91
CA VAL A 34 -7.02 -15.63 -17.44
C VAL A 34 -8.34 -15.36 -18.18
N TRP A 35 -8.40 -15.50 -19.51
CA TRP A 35 -9.59 -15.22 -20.34
C TRP A 35 -10.19 -16.51 -20.97
N ASP A 36 -10.63 -17.49 -20.16
CA ASP A 36 -11.37 -18.68 -20.68
C ASP A 36 -12.55 -18.20 -21.55
N LYS A 37 -12.56 -18.59 -22.83
CA LYS A 37 -13.55 -18.18 -23.84
C LYS A 37 -14.98 -18.60 -23.50
N ARG A 38 -15.19 -19.45 -22.50
CA ARG A 38 -16.51 -19.87 -22.02
C ARG A 38 -17.17 -18.86 -21.08
N VAL A 39 -16.44 -17.83 -20.63
CA VAL A 39 -16.95 -16.75 -19.76
C VAL A 39 -16.58 -15.41 -20.39
N GLN A 40 -17.07 -15.15 -21.59
CA GLN A 40 -17.05 -13.80 -22.18
C GLN A 40 -18.30 -13.05 -21.72
N ASN A 41 -18.25 -12.46 -20.53
CA ASN A 41 -19.07 -11.30 -20.27
C ASN A 41 -18.10 -10.12 -20.21
N GLU A 42 -18.19 -9.21 -21.17
CA GLU A 42 -17.66 -7.86 -20.98
C GLU A 42 -18.30 -7.27 -19.71
N PRO A 43 -17.62 -6.36 -18.99
CA PRO A 43 -18.22 -5.69 -17.84
C PRO A 43 -19.61 -5.20 -18.22
N LEU A 44 -20.59 -5.43 -17.34
CA LEU A 44 -21.96 -5.01 -17.61
C LEU A 44 -21.99 -3.49 -17.72
N GLU A 45 -22.08 -2.96 -18.94
CA GLU A 45 -22.15 -1.52 -19.16
C GLU A 45 -23.55 -1.04 -18.79
N LEU A 46 -23.65 -0.43 -17.61
CA LEU A 46 -24.91 0.11 -17.10
C LEU A 46 -25.25 1.40 -17.87
N GLU A 47 -26.50 1.55 -18.29
CA GLU A 47 -26.97 2.72 -19.04
C GLU A 47 -26.79 4.04 -18.24
N CYS A 48 -26.89 3.96 -16.92
CA CYS A 48 -26.66 5.10 -16.02
C CYS A 48 -25.72 4.70 -14.86
N PRO A 49 -24.88 5.63 -14.38
CA PRO A 49 -23.97 5.39 -13.27
C PRO A 49 -24.71 5.22 -11.93
N PRO A 50 -24.03 4.70 -10.89
CA PRO A 50 -24.52 4.80 -9.52
C PRO A 50 -24.67 6.26 -9.10
N LEU A 51 -25.71 6.55 -8.30
CA LEU A 51 -25.92 7.90 -7.76
C LEU A 51 -24.98 8.23 -6.61
N GLY A 52 -24.33 7.20 -6.03
CA GLY A 52 -23.28 7.32 -5.02
C GLY A 52 -23.80 7.19 -3.60
N LEU A 53 -24.58 6.14 -3.34
CA LEU A 53 -24.89 5.70 -1.98
C LEU A 53 -23.63 5.14 -1.33
N GLU A 54 -22.83 4.34 -2.03
CA GLU A 54 -21.55 3.79 -1.56
C GLU A 54 -20.48 4.88 -1.42
N SER A 55 -20.24 5.65 -2.49
CA SER A 55 -19.25 6.73 -2.54
C SER A 55 -19.60 7.98 -1.72
N LEU A 56 -20.75 7.95 -1.02
CA LEU A 56 -21.24 9.02 -0.14
C LEU A 56 -21.59 10.35 -0.84
N ARG A 57 -21.64 10.39 -2.17
CA ARG A 57 -22.17 11.52 -2.94
C ARG A 57 -23.62 11.84 -2.55
N VAL A 58 -24.43 10.81 -2.31
CA VAL A 58 -25.74 10.93 -1.68
C VAL A 58 -25.57 11.20 -0.19
N LYS A 59 -26.07 12.34 0.30
CA LYS A 59 -25.93 12.72 1.71
C LYS A 59 -26.95 12.01 2.58
N ASP A 60 -26.63 11.81 3.86
CA ASP A 60 -27.54 11.12 4.81
C ASP A 60 -28.93 11.76 4.90
N ARG A 61 -29.02 13.08 4.75
CA ARG A 61 -30.28 13.84 4.76
C ARG A 61 -31.19 13.56 3.55
N ASP A 62 -30.62 12.98 2.50
CA ASP A 62 -31.30 12.64 1.25
C ASP A 62 -31.85 11.19 1.30
N LEU A 63 -31.59 10.47 2.40
CA LEU A 63 -32.10 9.12 2.67
C LEU A 63 -33.14 9.13 3.79
N ARG A 64 -34.25 8.42 3.59
CA ARG A 64 -35.32 8.26 4.58
C ARG A 64 -35.77 6.81 4.62
N ALA A 65 -36.45 6.41 5.70
CA ALA A 65 -37.05 5.09 5.80
C ALA A 65 -38.39 5.15 6.54
N SER A 66 -39.24 4.16 6.29
CA SER A 66 -40.51 3.95 7.00
C SER A 66 -40.32 3.80 8.51
N SER A 67 -39.30 3.06 8.90
CA SER A 67 -38.92 2.79 10.29
C SER A 67 -37.49 2.26 10.34
N TYR A 68 -36.89 2.23 11.52
CA TYR A 68 -35.61 1.56 11.76
C TYR A 68 -35.52 1.08 13.21
N GLN A 69 -34.80 -0.01 13.45
CA GLN A 69 -34.70 -0.62 14.78
C GLN A 69 -33.98 0.27 15.81
N ARG A 70 -32.86 0.86 15.39
CA ARG A 70 -32.00 1.74 16.20
C ARG A 70 -31.18 2.64 15.29
N ARG A 71 -30.57 3.70 15.84
CA ARG A 71 -29.79 4.68 15.07
C ARG A 71 -28.73 4.01 14.19
N GLY A 72 -28.01 3.03 14.71
CA GLY A 72 -26.99 2.25 13.98
C GLY A 72 -27.46 1.44 12.78
N LEU A 73 -28.78 1.33 12.59
CA LEU A 73 -29.45 0.59 11.52
C LEU A 73 -30.44 1.50 10.75
N GLY A 74 -30.21 2.81 10.78
CA GLY A 74 -31.06 3.82 10.12
C GLY A 74 -30.86 3.88 8.60
N PRO A 75 -31.63 4.73 7.90
CA PRO A 75 -31.55 4.85 6.43
C PRO A 75 -30.16 5.25 5.91
N HIS A 76 -29.41 6.03 6.69
CA HIS A 76 -28.01 6.40 6.38
C HIS A 76 -27.04 5.21 6.30
N ARG A 77 -27.47 4.02 6.74
CA ARG A 77 -26.75 2.76 6.68
C ARG A 77 -27.26 1.84 5.56
N GLY A 78 -28.30 2.22 4.84
CA GLY A 78 -28.84 1.45 3.70
C GLY A 78 -28.03 1.62 2.42
N ARG A 79 -26.69 1.69 2.53
CA ARG A 79 -25.76 1.98 1.43
C ARG A 79 -25.01 0.72 1.06
N LEU A 80 -24.79 0.50 -0.24
CA LEU A 80 -24.01 -0.63 -0.75
C LEU A 80 -22.64 -0.68 -0.07
N ASN A 81 -22.17 -1.90 0.21
CA ASN A 81 -20.87 -2.21 0.81
C ASN A 81 -20.55 -1.54 2.16
N ILE A 82 -21.51 -0.90 2.84
CA ILE A 82 -21.24 -0.34 4.17
C ILE A 82 -20.89 -1.45 5.16
N GLN A 83 -19.83 -1.25 5.94
CA GLN A 83 -19.33 -2.22 6.93
C GLN A 83 -19.87 -1.93 8.33
N SER A 84 -20.17 -2.98 9.10
CA SER A 84 -20.48 -2.88 10.53
C SER A 84 -19.22 -2.65 11.36
N GLY A 85 -19.39 -2.08 12.55
CA GLY A 85 -18.40 -2.27 13.62
C GLY A 85 -18.34 -3.74 14.03
N ILE A 86 -17.19 -4.17 14.55
CA ILE A 86 -16.90 -5.56 14.93
C ILE A 86 -16.74 -5.73 16.44
N GLU A 87 -16.71 -4.64 17.20
CA GLU A 87 -16.48 -4.66 18.65
C GLU A 87 -17.77 -4.51 19.47
N ASP A 88 -17.71 -5.02 20.71
CA ASP A 88 -18.77 -4.82 21.69
C ASP A 88 -18.88 -3.34 22.07
N GLY A 89 -20.05 -2.74 21.79
CA GLY A 89 -20.31 -1.32 22.07
C GLY A 89 -20.34 -0.44 20.81
N ASP A 90 -19.99 -1.00 19.65
CA ASP A 90 -20.13 -0.31 18.38
C ASP A 90 -21.57 0.09 18.11
N ILE A 91 -21.75 1.38 17.80
CA ILE A 91 -23.08 1.95 17.57
C ILE A 91 -23.57 1.62 16.16
N TYR A 92 -22.66 1.48 15.20
CA TYR A 92 -22.96 1.39 13.77
C TYR A 92 -22.85 -0.04 13.24
N ASP A 93 -23.83 -0.40 12.43
CA ASP A 93 -24.05 -1.77 11.95
C ASP A 93 -24.28 -1.75 10.44
N GLY A 94 -24.14 -2.87 9.73
CA GLY A 94 -23.87 -2.86 8.29
C GLY A 94 -25.10 -2.87 7.37
N ALA A 95 -26.20 -2.19 7.74
CA ALA A 95 -27.39 -2.03 6.89
C ALA A 95 -28.40 -1.02 7.43
N TRP A 96 -29.39 -0.63 6.60
CA TRP A 96 -30.68 -0.20 7.12
C TRP A 96 -31.51 -1.44 7.50
N CYS A 97 -32.06 -1.47 8.72
CA CYS A 97 -32.98 -2.52 9.16
C CYS A 97 -34.26 -1.93 9.72
N ALA A 98 -35.40 -2.34 9.15
CA ALA A 98 -36.72 -1.87 9.55
C ALA A 98 -37.11 -2.36 10.95
N ARG A 99 -37.91 -1.56 11.65
CA ARG A 99 -38.41 -1.89 12.99
C ARG A 99 -39.44 -3.01 12.98
N PHE A 100 -40.26 -3.06 11.93
CA PHE A 100 -41.37 -4.01 11.81
C PHE A 100 -41.11 -4.98 10.66
N LYS A 101 -41.48 -6.24 10.85
CA LYS A 101 -41.36 -7.31 9.86
C LYS A 101 -42.66 -7.43 9.05
N ASP A 102 -42.93 -6.42 8.21
CA ASP A 102 -44.11 -6.39 7.34
C ASP A 102 -43.77 -5.79 5.96
N GLN A 103 -44.70 -5.91 5.01
CA GLN A 103 -44.53 -5.42 3.63
C GLN A 103 -44.77 -3.90 3.48
N LYS A 104 -44.96 -3.16 4.57
CA LYS A 104 -45.18 -1.70 4.54
C LYS A 104 -43.87 -0.92 4.68
N GLN A 105 -42.74 -1.62 4.82
CA GLN A 105 -41.45 -0.99 5.01
C GLN A 105 -40.86 -0.46 3.70
N TRP A 106 -40.06 0.60 3.80
CA TRP A 106 -39.38 1.17 2.65
C TRP A 106 -38.11 1.94 3.03
N LEU A 107 -37.14 1.93 2.12
CA LEU A 107 -36.01 2.86 2.07
C LEU A 107 -36.24 3.83 0.91
N GLU A 108 -36.05 5.13 1.14
CA GLU A 108 -36.33 6.21 0.20
C GLU A 108 -35.08 7.03 -0.07
N LEU A 109 -34.88 7.39 -1.34
CA LEU A 109 -33.88 8.31 -1.83
C LEU A 109 -34.55 9.55 -2.45
N ASP A 110 -34.10 10.74 -2.06
CA ASP A 110 -34.35 12.01 -2.77
C ASP A 110 -33.15 12.33 -3.67
N ALA A 111 -33.27 12.14 -4.99
CA ALA A 111 -32.20 12.45 -5.94
C ALA A 111 -31.97 13.96 -6.14
N ARG A 112 -32.73 14.83 -5.43
CA ARG A 112 -32.72 16.30 -5.45
C ARG A 112 -33.17 16.94 -6.75
N ARG A 113 -32.90 16.31 -7.88
CA ARG A 113 -33.20 16.75 -9.24
C ARG A 113 -34.00 15.66 -9.96
N PRO A 114 -34.70 15.98 -11.05
CA PRO A 114 -35.26 14.96 -11.94
C PRO A 114 -34.15 14.05 -12.45
N THR A 115 -34.31 12.75 -12.23
CA THR A 115 -33.34 11.72 -12.56
C THR A 115 -34.05 10.60 -13.31
N LEU A 116 -33.45 10.15 -14.41
CA LEU A 116 -33.87 8.93 -15.10
C LEU A 116 -33.33 7.74 -14.30
N PHE A 117 -34.19 7.06 -13.56
CA PHE A 117 -33.79 5.86 -12.82
C PHE A 117 -33.84 4.62 -13.72
N THR A 118 -32.81 3.80 -13.67
CA THR A 118 -32.64 2.61 -14.52
C THR A 118 -32.58 1.30 -13.72
N GLY A 119 -32.25 1.35 -12.42
CA GLY A 119 -32.16 0.14 -11.61
C GLY A 119 -31.76 0.40 -10.16
N VAL A 120 -31.74 -0.69 -9.40
CA VAL A 120 -31.28 -0.73 -8.01
C VAL A 120 -30.37 -1.95 -7.84
N ILE A 121 -29.31 -1.79 -7.06
CA ILE A 121 -28.46 -2.90 -6.61
C ILE A 121 -28.71 -3.09 -5.12
N LEU A 122 -29.02 -4.32 -4.72
CA LEU A 122 -29.27 -4.69 -3.33
C LEU A 122 -28.20 -5.61 -2.78
N GLN A 123 -27.95 -5.47 -1.48
CA GLN A 123 -27.03 -6.30 -0.74
C GLN A 123 -27.61 -6.55 0.67
N GLY A 124 -27.39 -7.72 1.24
CA GLY A 124 -27.83 -8.03 2.61
C GLY A 124 -27.03 -7.29 3.67
N ARG A 125 -27.32 -7.50 4.95
CA ARG A 125 -26.64 -6.83 6.07
C ARG A 125 -25.25 -7.40 6.30
N ASN A 126 -24.25 -6.53 6.32
CA ASN A 126 -22.94 -6.89 6.86
C ASN A 126 -23.00 -6.89 8.39
N SER A 127 -22.73 -8.05 8.98
CA SER A 127 -22.66 -8.25 10.42
C SER A 127 -22.02 -9.59 10.73
N ILE A 128 -21.12 -9.63 11.71
CA ILE A 128 -20.59 -10.90 12.25
C ILE A 128 -21.57 -11.58 13.22
N TRP A 129 -22.63 -10.88 13.63
CA TRP A 129 -23.56 -11.31 14.68
C TRP A 129 -24.93 -11.73 14.15
N SER A 130 -25.27 -11.39 12.92
CA SER A 130 -26.63 -11.54 12.39
C SER A 130 -26.63 -11.74 10.88
N TRP A 131 -27.60 -12.50 10.40
CA TRP A 131 -27.81 -12.78 8.98
C TRP A 131 -29.18 -12.26 8.57
N ASP A 132 -29.21 -11.16 7.82
CA ASP A 132 -30.44 -10.52 7.40
C ASP A 132 -30.32 -10.02 5.96
N TRP A 133 -31.27 -10.37 5.10
CA TRP A 133 -31.34 -9.86 3.73
C TRP A 133 -32.77 -9.90 3.20
N VAL A 134 -33.02 -9.04 2.21
CA VAL A 134 -34.27 -8.99 1.45
C VAL A 134 -34.15 -9.89 0.23
N GLU A 135 -35.10 -10.81 0.06
CA GLU A 135 -35.11 -11.81 -1.02
C GLU A 135 -35.91 -11.32 -2.23
N THR A 136 -36.97 -10.54 -2.02
CA THR A 136 -37.72 -9.90 -3.12
C THR A 136 -38.19 -8.51 -2.72
N TYR A 137 -38.30 -7.61 -3.69
CA TYR A 137 -38.70 -6.22 -3.46
C TYR A 137 -39.47 -5.64 -4.65
N LYS A 138 -40.16 -4.53 -4.39
CA LYS A 138 -40.77 -3.67 -5.41
C LYS A 138 -40.11 -2.29 -5.36
N VAL A 139 -40.24 -1.54 -6.44
CA VAL A 139 -39.78 -0.14 -6.49
C VAL A 139 -40.93 0.79 -6.83
N GLN A 140 -40.97 1.93 -6.16
CA GLN A 140 -41.92 3.00 -6.42
C GLN A 140 -41.20 4.32 -6.67
N LEU A 141 -41.72 5.14 -7.57
CA LEU A 141 -41.20 6.45 -7.91
C LEU A 141 -42.20 7.56 -7.57
N SER A 142 -41.67 8.75 -7.28
CA SER A 142 -42.49 9.94 -7.02
C SER A 142 -41.79 11.22 -7.46
N ASN A 143 -42.59 12.25 -7.77
CA ASN A 143 -42.09 13.60 -8.06
C ASN A 143 -42.30 14.58 -6.89
N ASP A 144 -43.15 14.23 -5.92
CA ASP A 144 -43.59 15.11 -4.83
C ASP A 144 -43.47 14.47 -3.44
N SER A 145 -42.98 13.23 -3.34
CA SER A 145 -42.92 12.39 -2.14
C SER A 145 -44.28 12.00 -1.52
N LEU A 146 -45.39 12.40 -2.16
CA LEU A 146 -46.76 12.15 -1.69
C LEU A 146 -47.46 11.08 -2.54
N ALA A 147 -47.43 11.24 -3.86
CA ALA A 147 -48.02 10.30 -4.81
C ALA A 147 -46.93 9.37 -5.35
N TRP A 148 -47.10 8.06 -5.12
CA TRP A 148 -46.14 7.03 -5.48
C TRP A 148 -46.69 6.14 -6.59
N LYS A 149 -45.87 5.90 -7.62
CA LYS A 149 -46.20 5.04 -8.76
C LYS A 149 -45.24 3.85 -8.78
N PRO A 150 -45.74 2.60 -8.85
CA PRO A 150 -44.86 1.44 -8.94
C PRO A 150 -44.16 1.39 -10.30
N ILE A 151 -42.98 0.77 -10.33
CA ILE A 151 -42.38 0.30 -11.60
C ILE A 151 -43.23 -0.86 -12.11
N MET A 152 -43.55 -0.82 -13.40
CA MET A 152 -44.41 -1.82 -14.06
C MET A 152 -43.55 -2.72 -14.96
N ASN A 153 -43.92 -3.99 -15.04
CA ASN A 153 -43.48 -4.92 -16.08
C ASN A 153 -44.69 -5.24 -16.96
N GLY A 154 -44.87 -4.45 -18.03
CA GLY A 154 -46.10 -4.45 -18.81
C GLY A 154 -47.29 -3.95 -17.98
N THR A 155 -48.25 -4.82 -17.69
CA THR A 155 -49.49 -4.46 -16.97
C THR A 155 -49.48 -4.79 -15.48
N VAL A 156 -48.42 -5.44 -14.97
CA VAL A 156 -48.30 -5.84 -13.57
C VAL A 156 -47.17 -5.07 -12.88
N GLU A 157 -47.27 -4.88 -11.57
CA GLU A 157 -46.16 -4.30 -10.79
C GLU A 157 -44.94 -5.21 -10.88
N ALA A 158 -43.79 -4.64 -11.19
CA ALA A 158 -42.53 -5.37 -11.25
C ALA A 158 -42.12 -5.81 -9.83
N VAL A 159 -41.88 -7.11 -9.66
CA VAL A 159 -41.23 -7.69 -8.49
C VAL A 159 -39.81 -8.07 -8.90
N PHE A 160 -38.84 -7.60 -8.14
CA PHE A 160 -37.43 -7.83 -8.39
C PHE A 160 -36.89 -8.86 -7.40
N GLU A 161 -36.02 -9.74 -7.90
CA GLU A 161 -35.24 -10.67 -7.08
C GLU A 161 -34.13 -9.89 -6.36
N GLY A 162 -34.02 -10.10 -5.06
CA GLY A 162 -33.01 -9.54 -4.18
C GLY A 162 -31.91 -10.56 -3.88
N ASN A 163 -31.44 -10.55 -2.65
CA ASN A 163 -30.28 -11.33 -2.23
C ASN A 163 -30.65 -12.73 -1.75
N GLN A 164 -29.71 -13.65 -1.87
CA GLN A 164 -29.76 -15.00 -1.28
C GLN A 164 -28.76 -15.16 -0.11
N ASP A 165 -27.93 -14.14 0.11
CA ASP A 165 -26.91 -14.07 1.14
C ASP A 165 -26.66 -12.61 1.56
N ALA A 166 -25.78 -12.40 2.55
CA ALA A 166 -25.50 -11.08 3.11
C ALA A 166 -24.56 -10.21 2.27
N GLU A 167 -23.74 -10.82 1.40
CA GLU A 167 -22.52 -10.20 0.86
C GLU A 167 -22.59 -9.92 -0.65
N THR A 168 -23.31 -10.74 -1.42
CA THR A 168 -23.34 -10.66 -2.88
C THR A 168 -24.26 -9.52 -3.35
N PRO A 169 -23.76 -8.49 -4.05
CA PRO A 169 -24.62 -7.49 -4.68
C PRO A 169 -25.48 -8.09 -5.80
N VAL A 170 -26.76 -7.73 -5.84
CA VAL A 170 -27.73 -8.21 -6.83
C VAL A 170 -28.38 -7.04 -7.54
N LEU A 171 -28.24 -7.02 -8.87
CA LEU A 171 -28.78 -5.99 -9.74
C LEU A 171 -30.23 -6.30 -10.14
N GLY A 172 -31.14 -5.33 -9.91
CA GLY A 172 -32.48 -5.29 -10.49
C GLY A 172 -32.63 -4.12 -11.46
N LEU A 173 -32.53 -4.39 -12.76
CA LEU A 173 -32.77 -3.41 -13.82
C LEU A 173 -34.27 -3.21 -14.03
N PHE A 174 -34.68 -1.96 -14.20
CA PHE A 174 -36.08 -1.64 -14.47
C PHE A 174 -36.44 -2.05 -15.91
N PRO A 175 -37.62 -2.67 -16.13
CA PRO A 175 -38.08 -3.00 -17.47
C PRO A 175 -38.17 -1.77 -18.39
N GLU A 176 -38.60 -0.65 -17.81
CA GLU A 176 -38.65 0.65 -18.48
C GLU A 176 -38.03 1.73 -17.57
N PRO A 177 -36.92 2.37 -17.98
CA PRO A 177 -36.35 3.51 -17.28
C PRO A 177 -37.37 4.62 -17.11
N SER A 178 -37.41 5.24 -15.93
CA SER A 178 -38.46 6.20 -15.57
C SER A 178 -37.90 7.43 -14.89
N VAL A 179 -38.37 8.60 -15.32
CA VAL A 179 -37.95 9.89 -14.77
C VAL A 179 -38.77 10.21 -13.53
N ALA A 180 -38.07 10.42 -12.41
CA ALA A 180 -38.67 10.90 -11.17
C ALA A 180 -37.64 11.66 -10.33
N ARG A 181 -38.05 12.20 -9.18
CA ARG A 181 -37.11 12.78 -8.19
C ARG A 181 -36.84 11.83 -7.02
N TYR A 182 -37.87 11.09 -6.60
CA TYR A 182 -37.80 10.20 -5.45
C TYR A 182 -37.95 8.75 -5.88
N LEU A 183 -37.23 7.87 -5.18
CA LEU A 183 -37.29 6.42 -5.36
C LEU A 183 -37.48 5.75 -4.01
N ARG A 184 -38.36 4.75 -3.94
CA ARG A 184 -38.55 3.86 -2.78
C ARG A 184 -38.28 2.42 -3.16
N ILE A 185 -37.50 1.74 -2.32
CA ILE A 185 -37.31 0.29 -2.33
C ILE A 185 -38.25 -0.29 -1.27
N ASN A 186 -39.15 -1.18 -1.67
CA ASN A 186 -40.21 -1.76 -0.84
C ASN A 186 -40.02 -3.29 -0.71
N PRO A 187 -39.40 -3.78 0.39
CA PRO A 187 -39.21 -5.21 0.62
C PRO A 187 -40.54 -5.99 0.65
N GLN A 188 -40.57 -7.16 -0.01
CA GLN A 188 -41.75 -8.03 -0.10
C GLN A 188 -41.55 -9.34 0.67
N THR A 189 -40.38 -9.97 0.51
CA THR A 189 -39.94 -11.13 1.28
C THR A 189 -38.50 -10.93 1.75
N TRP A 190 -38.11 -11.65 2.80
CA TRP A 190 -36.80 -11.58 3.43
C TRP A 190 -36.50 -12.93 4.05
N TYR A 191 -35.21 -13.16 4.38
CA TYR A 191 -34.75 -14.39 4.98
C TYR A 191 -35.64 -14.83 6.15
N GLU A 192 -36.14 -16.07 6.10
CA GLU A 192 -37.16 -16.57 7.04
C GLU A 192 -36.76 -16.41 8.52
N ASN A 193 -35.48 -16.62 8.83
CA ASN A 193 -34.96 -16.49 10.20
C ASN A 193 -34.44 -15.09 10.53
N GLY A 194 -34.45 -14.16 9.57
CA GLY A 194 -33.93 -12.80 9.71
C GLY A 194 -35.00 -11.73 9.89
N THR A 195 -34.66 -10.49 9.55
CA THR A 195 -35.54 -9.33 9.49
C THR A 195 -35.37 -8.56 8.18
N VAL A 196 -36.22 -7.57 7.96
CA VAL A 196 -36.11 -6.66 6.81
C VAL A 196 -34.86 -5.77 6.98
N CYS A 197 -33.75 -6.20 6.38
CA CYS A 197 -32.52 -5.42 6.29
C CYS A 197 -32.00 -5.40 4.86
N LEU A 198 -31.51 -4.25 4.43
CA LEU A 198 -30.83 -4.13 3.15
C LEU A 198 -29.82 -2.99 3.13
N ARG A 199 -28.85 -3.14 2.24
CA ARG A 199 -27.94 -2.13 1.70
C ARG A 199 -28.31 -1.94 0.23
N ALA A 200 -28.14 -0.73 -0.30
CA ALA A 200 -28.49 -0.47 -1.69
C ALA A 200 -27.57 0.55 -2.37
N GLU A 201 -27.50 0.44 -3.69
CA GLU A 201 -27.08 1.48 -4.62
C GLU A 201 -28.20 1.72 -5.63
N VAL A 202 -28.32 2.94 -6.13
CA VAL A 202 -29.36 3.32 -7.09
C VAL A 202 -28.69 3.81 -8.37
N LEU A 203 -29.14 3.28 -9.50
CA LEU A 203 -28.64 3.67 -10.81
C LEU A 203 -29.53 4.73 -11.43
N GLY A 204 -28.93 5.82 -11.91
CA GLY A 204 -29.71 6.85 -12.59
C GLY A 204 -28.90 8.00 -13.20
N CYS A 205 -29.48 8.62 -14.22
CA CYS A 205 -28.89 9.76 -14.93
C CYS A 205 -29.62 11.05 -14.54
N VAL A 206 -28.91 11.99 -13.92
CA VAL A 206 -29.48 13.30 -13.55
C VAL A 206 -29.78 14.09 -14.83
N LEU A 207 -31.01 14.57 -14.96
CA LEU A 207 -31.43 15.34 -16.13
C LEU A 207 -31.11 16.84 -15.96
N PRO A 208 -30.64 17.52 -17.03
CA PRO A 208 -30.41 18.96 -16.99
C PRO A 208 -31.72 19.73 -16.84
N GLU A 209 -31.76 20.71 -15.93
CA GLU A 209 -32.93 21.57 -15.76
C GLU A 209 -32.96 22.70 -16.82
N PRO A 210 -34.01 22.81 -17.67
CA PRO A 210 -34.04 23.78 -18.76
C PRO A 210 -34.07 25.27 -18.35
N LYS A 211 -34.29 25.59 -17.07
CA LYS A 211 -34.48 26.98 -16.57
C LYS A 211 -33.41 27.45 -15.58
N ASN A 212 -32.40 26.64 -15.29
CA ASN A 212 -31.39 27.00 -14.30
C ASN A 212 -30.16 27.58 -15.03
N VAL A 213 -30.07 28.91 -15.07
CA VAL A 213 -28.94 29.68 -15.65
C VAL A 213 -27.64 29.46 -14.85
N TYR A 214 -27.73 28.85 -13.67
CA TYR A 214 -26.60 28.42 -12.83
C TYR A 214 -26.17 26.95 -13.06
N THR A 215 -26.49 26.35 -14.21
CA THR A 215 -26.08 25.00 -14.64
C THR A 215 -24.56 24.77 -14.75
N TRP A 216 -23.74 25.69 -14.23
CA TRP A 216 -22.28 25.65 -14.22
C TRP A 216 -21.67 24.76 -13.11
N GLU A 217 -22.49 24.11 -12.28
CA GLU A 217 -22.06 22.99 -11.42
C GLU A 217 -22.42 21.64 -12.05
N ALA A 218 -22.26 21.48 -13.37
CA ALA A 218 -21.90 20.17 -13.89
C ALA A 218 -20.66 19.72 -13.12
N GLU A 219 -20.70 18.51 -12.54
CA GLU A 219 -19.64 17.91 -11.73
C GLU A 219 -18.28 18.38 -12.24
N LYS A 220 -17.53 19.13 -11.42
CA LYS A 220 -16.21 19.64 -11.78
C LYS A 220 -15.35 18.43 -12.13
N GLY A 221 -15.25 18.10 -13.41
CA GLY A 221 -14.25 17.17 -13.91
C GLY A 221 -12.86 17.74 -13.67
N SER A 222 -11.86 16.88 -13.80
CA SER A 222 -10.47 17.33 -13.79
C SER A 222 -10.22 18.31 -14.94
N LYS A 223 -9.33 19.28 -14.70
CA LYS A 223 -8.82 20.16 -15.78
C LYS A 223 -7.71 19.49 -16.59
N ASP A 224 -7.17 18.39 -16.09
CA ASP A 224 -6.09 17.65 -16.72
C ASP A 224 -6.69 16.71 -17.78
N ASP A 225 -6.07 16.70 -18.97
CA ASP A 225 -6.47 15.88 -20.10
C ASP A 225 -5.85 14.48 -19.97
N LEU A 226 -6.43 13.64 -19.11
CA LEU A 226 -5.96 12.28 -18.77
C LEU A 226 -7.01 11.21 -19.11
N ASP A 227 -6.58 9.96 -19.33
CA ASP A 227 -7.49 8.83 -19.56
C ASP A 227 -8.18 8.40 -18.24
N PHE A 228 -9.37 8.92 -17.95
CA PHE A 228 -10.18 8.58 -16.78
C PHE A 228 -11.19 7.47 -17.08
N ARG A 229 -10.78 6.23 -16.82
CA ARG A 229 -11.61 5.02 -16.87
C ARG A 229 -10.90 3.89 -16.14
N HIS A 230 -11.58 2.78 -15.92
CA HIS A 230 -10.91 1.57 -15.44
C HIS A 230 -10.14 0.89 -16.56
N HIS A 231 -8.90 0.51 -16.28
CA HIS A 231 -8.02 -0.13 -17.24
C HIS A 231 -7.83 -1.62 -16.90
N ASN A 232 -8.39 -2.52 -17.71
CA ASN A 232 -8.01 -3.93 -17.62
C ASN A 232 -6.50 -4.11 -17.86
N TYR A 233 -5.97 -5.29 -17.56
CA TYR A 233 -4.53 -5.56 -17.65
C TYR A 233 -3.93 -5.24 -19.03
N LYS A 234 -4.68 -5.51 -20.11
CA LYS A 234 -4.25 -5.22 -21.49
C LYS A 234 -4.23 -3.70 -21.74
N GLU A 235 -5.24 -2.99 -21.26
CA GLU A 235 -5.36 -1.54 -21.42
C GLU A 235 -4.35 -0.78 -20.57
N MET A 236 -4.11 -1.21 -19.34
CA MET A 236 -3.05 -0.69 -18.46
C MET A 236 -1.69 -0.77 -19.16
N ARG A 237 -1.35 -1.94 -19.73
CA ARG A 237 -0.12 -2.10 -20.53
C ARG A 237 -0.06 -1.14 -21.71
N LYS A 238 -1.18 -0.95 -22.40
CA LYS A 238 -1.26 -0.05 -23.57
C LYS A 238 -1.04 1.41 -23.15
N LEU A 239 -1.63 1.83 -22.03
CA LEU A 239 -1.44 3.17 -21.47
C LEU A 239 0.01 3.40 -21.04
N MET A 240 0.59 2.48 -20.27
CA MET A 240 2.00 2.57 -19.86
C MET A 240 2.91 2.67 -21.10
N LYS A 241 2.66 1.83 -22.12
CA LYS A 241 3.41 1.89 -23.39
C LYS A 241 3.28 3.26 -24.06
N ALA A 242 2.07 3.82 -24.12
CA ALA A 242 1.83 5.13 -24.72
C ALA A 242 2.60 6.24 -23.98
N VAL A 243 2.59 6.24 -22.65
CA VAL A 243 3.38 7.20 -21.84
C VAL A 243 4.88 7.05 -22.12
N ASN A 244 5.38 5.82 -22.23
CA ASN A 244 6.79 5.57 -22.54
C ASN A 244 7.16 5.99 -23.96
N GLU A 245 6.26 5.83 -24.93
CA GLU A 245 6.47 6.30 -26.31
C GLU A 245 6.41 7.83 -26.41
N GLU A 246 5.65 8.48 -25.53
CA GLU A 246 5.54 9.93 -25.47
C GLU A 246 6.73 10.61 -24.77
N CYS A 247 7.27 9.99 -23.72
CA CYS A 247 8.38 10.49 -22.90
C CYS A 247 9.54 9.48 -22.78
N PRO A 248 10.12 8.98 -23.89
CA PRO A 248 11.11 7.90 -23.86
C PRO A 248 12.43 8.31 -23.16
N ASP A 249 12.76 9.60 -23.17
CA ASP A 249 14.00 10.11 -22.57
C ASP A 249 13.98 10.09 -21.04
N ILE A 250 12.78 10.08 -20.44
CA ILE A 250 12.61 10.14 -18.99
C ILE A 250 11.87 8.93 -18.40
N THR A 251 11.52 7.94 -19.22
CA THR A 251 10.74 6.79 -18.75
C THR A 251 11.36 5.46 -19.15
N ARG A 252 11.14 4.45 -18.30
CA ARG A 252 11.48 3.05 -18.61
C ARG A 252 10.47 2.11 -17.98
N ILE A 253 9.94 1.19 -18.77
CA ILE A 253 9.10 0.10 -18.26
C ILE A 253 9.96 -1.13 -17.98
N TYR A 254 9.68 -1.83 -16.89
CA TYR A 254 10.24 -3.15 -16.62
C TYR A 254 9.27 -4.01 -15.80
N SER A 255 9.58 -5.30 -15.64
CA SER A 255 8.78 -6.25 -14.88
C SER A 255 9.56 -6.74 -13.67
N ILE A 256 8.94 -6.76 -12.48
CA ILE A 256 9.57 -7.26 -11.24
C ILE A 256 9.33 -8.75 -10.99
N GLY A 257 8.38 -9.34 -11.70
CA GLY A 257 8.01 -10.74 -11.60
C GLY A 257 6.74 -11.03 -12.38
N LYS A 258 6.10 -12.15 -12.07
CA LYS A 258 4.78 -12.51 -12.60
C LYS A 258 3.87 -12.90 -11.45
N SER A 259 2.58 -12.65 -11.62
CA SER A 259 1.51 -13.15 -10.76
C SER A 259 1.37 -14.67 -10.91
N HIS A 260 0.52 -15.26 -10.08
CA HIS A 260 0.23 -16.69 -10.14
C HIS A 260 -0.30 -17.12 -11.52
N MET A 261 -1.19 -16.31 -12.13
CA MET A 261 -1.71 -16.59 -13.47
C MET A 261 -0.73 -16.25 -14.60
N GLY A 262 0.45 -15.73 -14.28
CA GLY A 262 1.52 -15.43 -15.23
C GLY A 262 1.49 -14.01 -15.81
N LEU A 263 0.70 -13.10 -15.23
CA LEU A 263 0.67 -11.69 -15.61
C LEU A 263 1.92 -10.99 -15.07
N LYS A 264 2.69 -10.34 -15.94
CA LYS A 264 3.88 -9.55 -15.55
C LYS A 264 3.48 -8.40 -14.62
N LEU A 265 4.19 -8.24 -13.50
CA LEU A 265 4.04 -7.09 -12.59
C LEU A 265 4.90 -5.94 -13.13
N TYR A 266 4.26 -5.03 -13.87
CA TYR A 266 4.94 -3.93 -14.53
C TYR A 266 5.17 -2.74 -13.61
N VAL A 267 6.35 -2.12 -13.75
CA VAL A 267 6.72 -0.87 -13.09
C VAL A 267 7.09 0.16 -14.16
N MET A 268 6.59 1.38 -14.01
CA MET A 268 7.08 2.54 -14.74
C MET A 268 8.12 3.27 -13.90
N GLU A 269 9.34 3.31 -14.40
CA GLU A 269 10.39 4.18 -13.90
C GLU A 269 10.30 5.55 -14.58
N ILE A 270 10.43 6.63 -13.81
CA ILE A 270 10.48 8.02 -14.29
C ILE A 270 11.67 8.73 -13.63
N SER A 271 12.63 9.18 -14.41
CA SER A 271 13.86 9.90 -14.02
C SER A 271 14.47 10.54 -15.26
N ASP A 272 15.33 11.56 -15.14
CA ASP A 272 16.09 12.07 -16.29
C ASP A 272 17.23 11.13 -16.76
N ASN A 273 17.57 10.09 -15.99
CA ASN A 273 18.53 9.05 -16.36
C ASN A 273 17.96 7.63 -16.16
N PRO A 274 16.88 7.26 -16.88
CA PRO A 274 16.16 6.02 -16.62
C PRO A 274 17.06 4.79 -16.84
N GLY A 275 16.99 3.88 -15.88
CA GLY A 275 17.64 2.60 -15.82
C GLY A 275 18.95 2.55 -15.04
N LYS A 276 19.38 3.67 -14.48
CA LYS A 276 20.63 3.78 -13.73
C LYS A 276 20.40 4.60 -12.47
N HIS A 277 20.81 4.03 -11.35
CA HIS A 277 20.92 4.78 -10.10
C HIS A 277 22.06 5.80 -10.15
N GLU A 278 21.78 7.05 -9.79
CA GLU A 278 22.76 8.13 -9.69
C GLU A 278 23.16 8.42 -8.24
N LEU A 279 24.44 8.71 -8.01
CA LEU A 279 24.95 8.90 -6.64
C LEU A 279 24.27 10.08 -5.96
N GLY A 280 23.60 9.81 -4.83
CA GLY A 280 22.89 10.81 -4.03
C GLY A 280 21.50 11.18 -4.55
N GLU A 281 21.04 10.57 -5.64
CA GLU A 281 19.66 10.63 -6.12
C GLU A 281 18.81 9.60 -5.34
N PRO A 282 17.81 10.03 -4.54
CA PRO A 282 16.96 9.10 -3.82
C PRO A 282 16.02 8.33 -4.76
N GLU A 283 15.74 7.10 -4.36
CA GLU A 283 14.81 6.19 -5.01
C GLU A 283 13.46 6.23 -4.27
N PHE A 284 12.38 6.56 -4.99
CA PHE A 284 11.02 6.62 -4.47
C PHE A 284 10.14 5.55 -5.13
N ARG A 285 9.14 5.01 -4.43
CA ARG A 285 8.11 4.17 -5.08
C ARG A 285 6.68 4.38 -4.59
N TYR A 286 5.72 4.22 -5.51
CA TYR A 286 4.32 3.95 -5.18
C TYR A 286 3.97 2.52 -5.55
N VAL A 287 3.22 1.85 -4.68
CA VAL A 287 2.64 0.53 -4.94
C VAL A 287 1.12 0.63 -4.83
N ALA A 288 0.40 0.11 -5.82
CA ALA A 288 -1.05 0.10 -5.80
C ALA A 288 -1.61 -1.28 -6.18
N GLY A 289 -2.89 -1.47 -5.87
CA GLY A 289 -3.64 -2.67 -6.25
C GLY A 289 -3.05 -3.94 -5.65
N MET A 290 -2.57 -3.92 -4.40
CA MET A 290 -2.21 -5.14 -3.69
C MET A 290 -3.45 -5.94 -3.27
N HIS A 291 -4.55 -5.25 -3.01
CA HIS A 291 -5.88 -5.84 -3.12
C HIS A 291 -6.45 -5.46 -4.50
N GLY A 292 -6.84 -6.47 -5.29
CA GLY A 292 -7.23 -6.24 -6.67
C GLY A 292 -8.53 -5.45 -6.82
N ASN A 293 -9.43 -5.49 -5.83
CA ASN A 293 -10.66 -4.71 -5.82
C ASN A 293 -10.54 -3.32 -5.20
N GLU A 294 -9.35 -2.92 -4.74
CA GLU A 294 -9.06 -1.58 -4.22
C GLU A 294 -8.46 -0.75 -5.37
N VAL A 295 -9.34 -0.30 -6.27
CA VAL A 295 -9.01 0.11 -7.64
C VAL A 295 -8.51 1.55 -7.75
N LEU A 296 -8.93 2.44 -6.87
CA LEU A 296 -8.62 3.87 -7.02
C LEU A 296 -7.11 4.13 -7.08
N GLY A 297 -6.32 3.48 -6.23
CA GLY A 297 -4.86 3.62 -6.24
C GLY A 297 -4.21 3.21 -7.57
N ARG A 298 -4.74 2.17 -8.23
CA ARG A 298 -4.26 1.73 -9.55
C ARG A 298 -4.45 2.83 -10.58
N GLU A 299 -5.66 3.37 -10.68
CA GLU A 299 -5.99 4.39 -11.69
C GLU A 299 -5.27 5.71 -11.40
N LEU A 300 -5.16 6.13 -10.13
CA LEU A 300 -4.37 7.31 -9.74
C LEU A 300 -2.90 7.20 -10.14
N VAL A 301 -2.29 6.01 -10.01
CA VAL A 301 -0.90 5.78 -10.43
C VAL A 301 -0.76 5.84 -11.95
N LEU A 302 -1.73 5.34 -12.72
CA LEU A 302 -1.75 5.48 -14.19
C LEU A 302 -1.99 6.92 -14.65
N ASN A 303 -2.83 7.68 -13.93
CA ASN A 303 -3.01 9.11 -14.16
C ASN A 303 -1.74 9.90 -13.81
N LEU A 304 -1.05 9.54 -12.74
CA LEU A 304 0.22 10.16 -12.35
C LEU A 304 1.31 9.95 -13.40
N MET A 305 1.40 8.77 -14.02
CA MET A 305 2.34 8.52 -15.13
C MET A 305 2.12 9.50 -16.30
N GLN A 306 0.85 9.67 -16.71
CA GLN A 306 0.47 10.60 -17.78
C GLN A 306 0.75 12.06 -17.38
N TYR A 307 0.39 12.44 -16.14
CA TYR A 307 0.58 13.78 -15.61
C TYR A 307 2.06 14.17 -15.55
N LEU A 308 2.93 13.32 -14.98
CA LEU A 308 4.36 13.59 -14.88
C LEU A 308 5.01 13.76 -16.26
N CYS A 309 4.66 12.90 -17.23
CA CYS A 309 5.16 13.02 -18.61
C CYS A 309 4.69 14.32 -19.28
N SER A 310 3.39 14.62 -19.22
CA SER A 310 2.82 15.80 -19.88
C SER A 310 3.32 17.11 -19.29
N GLU A 311 3.39 17.24 -17.96
CA GLU A 311 3.88 18.44 -17.29
C GLU A 311 5.39 18.62 -17.44
N TYR A 312 6.17 17.53 -17.45
CA TYR A 312 7.59 17.59 -17.77
C TYR A 312 7.82 18.17 -19.18
N LYS A 313 7.05 17.70 -20.18
CA LYS A 313 7.12 18.22 -21.56
C LYS A 313 6.66 19.68 -21.68
N ARG A 314 5.70 20.10 -20.85
CA ARG A 314 5.27 21.50 -20.75
C ARG A 314 6.33 22.40 -20.11
N GLY A 315 7.29 21.81 -19.40
CA GLY A 315 8.35 22.53 -18.71
C GLY A 315 7.93 23.08 -17.34
N ASP A 316 6.93 22.46 -16.70
CA ASP A 316 6.57 22.79 -15.33
C ASP A 316 7.76 22.58 -14.40
N GLN A 317 8.20 23.63 -13.71
CA GLN A 317 9.46 23.61 -12.97
C GLN A 317 9.42 22.67 -11.77
N ARG A 318 8.25 22.49 -11.13
CA ARG A 318 8.10 21.58 -10.00
C ARG A 318 8.28 20.14 -10.47
N ILE A 319 7.63 19.75 -11.56
CA ILE A 319 7.72 18.39 -12.12
C ILE A 319 9.09 18.13 -12.74
N VAL A 320 9.65 19.09 -13.48
CA VAL A 320 11.00 18.97 -14.05
C VAL A 320 12.04 18.77 -12.96
N GLN A 321 11.95 19.51 -11.84
CA GLN A 321 12.85 19.32 -10.72
C GLN A 321 12.65 17.97 -10.04
N LEU A 322 11.41 17.58 -9.80
CA LEU A 322 11.09 16.29 -9.17
C LEU A 322 11.67 15.11 -9.95
N VAL A 323 11.51 15.09 -11.28
CA VAL A 323 12.02 14.02 -12.18
C VAL A 323 13.55 14.03 -12.29
N LYS A 324 14.22 15.18 -12.18
CA LYS A 324 15.69 15.29 -12.24
C LYS A 324 16.40 14.96 -10.94
N GLU A 325 15.69 15.14 -9.82
CA GLU A 325 16.28 14.97 -8.50
C GLU A 325 15.85 13.65 -7.85
N THR A 326 14.91 12.91 -8.45
CA THR A 326 14.31 11.71 -7.88
C THR A 326 14.14 10.65 -8.95
N ARG A 327 14.51 9.41 -8.60
CA ARG A 327 14.19 8.25 -9.41
C ARG A 327 12.91 7.59 -8.91
N ILE A 328 11.83 7.78 -9.67
CA ILE A 328 10.46 7.43 -9.28
C ILE A 328 10.09 6.08 -9.89
N HIS A 329 9.57 5.17 -9.06
CA HIS A 329 9.10 3.86 -9.51
C HIS A 329 7.62 3.64 -9.18
N LEU A 330 6.80 3.43 -10.19
CA LEU A 330 5.34 3.32 -10.06
C LEU A 330 4.85 1.91 -10.43
N LEU A 331 4.38 1.15 -9.43
CA LEU A 331 3.76 -0.17 -9.60
C LEU A 331 2.23 -0.03 -9.49
N PRO A 332 1.48 0.07 -10.61
CA PRO A 332 0.04 0.31 -10.58
C PRO A 332 -0.76 -0.90 -10.09
N SER A 333 -0.22 -2.12 -10.17
CA SER A 333 -0.94 -3.33 -9.80
C SER A 333 -0.01 -4.44 -9.34
N MET A 334 0.06 -4.61 -8.02
CA MET A 334 0.72 -5.76 -7.40
C MET A 334 -0.12 -7.05 -7.55
N ASN A 335 -1.45 -6.94 -7.53
CA ASN A 335 -2.42 -8.04 -7.72
C ASN A 335 -3.20 -7.94 -9.04
N PRO A 336 -2.57 -8.13 -10.20
CA PRO A 336 -3.30 -8.05 -11.46
C PRO A 336 -4.34 -9.18 -11.61
N ASP A 337 -4.13 -10.34 -10.98
CA ASP A 337 -5.05 -11.48 -11.03
C ASP A 337 -6.37 -11.16 -10.31
N GLY A 338 -6.29 -10.67 -9.06
CA GLY A 338 -7.45 -10.24 -8.29
C GLY A 338 -8.18 -9.07 -8.96
N TYR A 339 -7.46 -8.14 -9.56
CA TYR A 339 -8.06 -7.01 -10.28
C TYR A 339 -8.88 -7.48 -11.49
N GLU A 340 -8.36 -8.40 -12.30
CA GLU A 340 -9.11 -8.94 -13.46
C GLU A 340 -10.42 -9.62 -13.03
N MET A 341 -10.45 -10.26 -11.85
CA MET A 341 -11.67 -10.85 -11.30
C MET A 341 -12.69 -9.78 -10.91
N ALA A 342 -12.27 -8.72 -10.19
CA ALA A 342 -13.13 -7.61 -9.80
C ALA A 342 -13.63 -6.83 -11.03
N TYR A 343 -12.72 -6.50 -11.95
CA TYR A 343 -13.00 -5.73 -13.16
C TYR A 343 -14.08 -6.36 -14.04
N ARG A 344 -14.06 -7.70 -14.21
CA ARG A 344 -15.09 -8.40 -15.00
C ARG A 344 -16.48 -8.33 -14.38
N LYS A 345 -16.54 -8.25 -13.05
CA LYS A 345 -17.80 -8.15 -12.33
C LYS A 345 -18.35 -6.72 -12.39
N GLY A 346 -17.47 -5.72 -12.38
CA GLY A 346 -17.81 -4.29 -12.38
C GLY A 346 -17.74 -3.68 -10.98
N SER A 347 -17.60 -2.36 -10.91
CA SER A 347 -17.43 -1.56 -9.69
C SER A 347 -18.48 -1.87 -8.62
N GLU A 348 -19.75 -1.85 -9.01
CA GLU A 348 -20.85 -1.98 -8.05
C GLU A 348 -21.15 -3.44 -7.68
N LEU A 349 -20.66 -4.40 -8.48
CA LEU A 349 -21.04 -5.80 -8.36
C LEU A 349 -19.93 -6.71 -7.82
N SER A 350 -18.68 -6.23 -7.75
CA SER A 350 -17.58 -6.97 -7.11
C SER A 350 -17.78 -7.13 -5.61
N GLY A 351 -18.48 -6.20 -4.97
CA GLY A 351 -18.67 -6.18 -3.53
C GLY A 351 -17.34 -6.04 -2.77
N TRP A 352 -17.35 -6.38 -1.48
CA TRP A 352 -16.23 -6.10 -0.57
C TRP A 352 -15.01 -7.03 -0.72
N ALA A 353 -15.21 -8.26 -1.19
CA ALA A 353 -14.20 -9.33 -1.13
C ALA A 353 -13.73 -9.87 -2.50
N LEU A 354 -14.55 -9.83 -3.55
CA LEU A 354 -14.19 -10.41 -4.84
C LEU A 354 -13.01 -9.67 -5.46
N GLY A 355 -11.88 -10.36 -5.64
CA GLY A 355 -10.66 -9.77 -6.19
C GLY A 355 -9.71 -9.16 -5.15
N ARG A 356 -10.05 -9.19 -3.86
CA ARG A 356 -9.14 -8.74 -2.78
C ARG A 356 -7.88 -9.60 -2.71
N TYR A 357 -8.06 -10.91 -2.60
CA TYR A 357 -6.97 -11.87 -2.42
C TYR A 357 -6.21 -12.13 -3.72
N SER A 358 -5.00 -12.70 -3.62
CA SER A 358 -4.32 -13.29 -4.78
C SER A 358 -5.17 -14.42 -5.38
N TYR A 359 -4.80 -14.90 -6.57
CA TYR A 359 -5.47 -16.06 -7.19
C TYR A 359 -5.50 -17.30 -6.28
N GLU A 360 -4.49 -17.45 -5.41
CA GLU A 360 -4.35 -18.56 -4.46
C GLU A 360 -5.17 -18.35 -3.17
N GLY A 361 -5.91 -17.24 -3.05
CA GLY A 361 -6.68 -16.90 -1.84
C GLY A 361 -5.83 -16.32 -0.72
N ILE A 362 -4.66 -15.75 -1.02
CA ILE A 362 -3.74 -15.17 -0.03
C ILE A 362 -3.98 -13.66 0.07
N ASP A 363 -4.13 -13.14 1.29
CA ASP A 363 -4.13 -11.70 1.54
C ASP A 363 -2.66 -11.21 1.52
N MET A 364 -2.30 -10.43 0.51
CA MET A 364 -0.90 -10.04 0.31
C MET A 364 -0.39 -9.07 1.37
N ASN A 365 -1.29 -8.35 2.06
CA ASN A 365 -0.89 -7.49 3.18
C ASN A 365 -0.74 -8.26 4.50
N HIS A 366 -0.88 -9.59 4.48
CA HIS A 366 -0.57 -10.49 5.59
C HIS A 366 0.48 -11.55 5.19
N ASN A 367 1.15 -11.35 4.06
CA ASN A 367 2.00 -12.37 3.45
C ASN A 367 3.49 -12.04 3.44
N PHE A 368 3.90 -10.82 3.82
CA PHE A 368 5.31 -10.51 4.02
C PHE A 368 5.85 -11.23 5.26
N ALA A 369 7.17 -11.41 5.34
CA ALA A 369 7.77 -12.04 6.51
C ALA A 369 7.52 -11.17 7.74
N ASP A 370 6.93 -11.75 8.79
CA ASP A 370 6.81 -11.09 10.09
C ASP A 370 8.21 -10.93 10.71
N LEU A 371 8.72 -9.70 10.66
CA LEU A 371 10.00 -9.32 11.25
C LEU A 371 9.81 -8.62 12.60
N ASN A 372 8.58 -8.22 12.94
CA ASN A 372 8.23 -7.60 14.22
C ASN A 372 8.44 -8.59 15.35
N SER A 373 7.89 -9.80 15.22
CA SER A 373 8.09 -10.89 16.18
C SER A 373 9.57 -11.23 16.34
N VAL A 374 10.33 -11.28 15.24
CA VAL A 374 11.78 -11.55 15.27
C VAL A 374 12.53 -10.45 16.05
N MET A 375 12.17 -9.20 15.82
CA MET A 375 12.74 -8.05 16.52
C MET A 375 12.45 -8.10 18.03
N TRP A 376 11.18 -8.25 18.41
CA TRP A 376 10.79 -8.25 19.83
C TRP A 376 11.35 -9.46 20.58
N ASP A 377 11.36 -10.65 19.98
CA ASP A 377 12.00 -11.85 20.56
C ASP A 377 13.50 -11.61 20.82
N ALA A 378 14.19 -10.93 19.91
CA ALA A 378 15.59 -10.60 20.08
C ALA A 378 15.79 -9.62 21.24
N MET A 379 14.95 -8.58 21.32
CA MET A 379 14.99 -7.58 22.39
C MET A 379 14.76 -8.18 23.78
N GLU A 380 13.93 -9.21 23.89
CA GLU A 380 13.64 -9.87 25.17
C GLU A 380 14.76 -10.83 25.61
N ARG A 381 15.41 -11.50 24.65
CA ARG A 381 16.43 -12.53 24.94
C ARG A 381 17.83 -11.96 25.14
N GLU A 382 18.19 -10.87 24.46
CA GLU A 382 19.54 -10.32 24.51
C GLU A 382 19.70 -9.26 25.60
N THR A 383 20.53 -9.58 26.59
CA THR A 383 20.85 -8.67 27.70
C THR A 383 21.82 -7.55 27.32
N ASP A 384 22.63 -7.76 26.28
CA ASP A 384 23.59 -6.79 25.76
C ASP A 384 23.02 -6.04 24.56
N LYS A 385 22.45 -4.85 24.82
CA LYS A 385 21.85 -4.00 23.79
C LYS A 385 22.77 -3.70 22.61
N THR A 386 24.09 -3.75 22.78
CA THR A 386 25.05 -3.49 21.68
C THR A 386 25.06 -4.56 20.60
N LYS A 387 24.45 -5.72 20.86
CA LYS A 387 24.33 -6.83 19.90
C LYS A 387 22.98 -6.89 19.20
N LEU A 388 22.01 -6.08 19.64
CA LEU A 388 20.70 -6.03 19.00
C LEU A 388 20.81 -5.42 17.61
N ILE A 389 20.22 -6.12 16.65
CA ILE A 389 19.99 -5.58 15.31
C ILE A 389 18.71 -4.75 15.41
N ASN A 390 18.70 -3.57 14.82
CA ASN A 390 17.54 -2.67 14.77
C ASN A 390 17.20 -2.24 13.32
N HIS A 391 17.82 -2.89 12.33
CA HIS A 391 17.67 -2.60 10.90
C HIS A 391 18.13 -3.81 10.07
N TYR A 392 17.56 -3.99 8.87
CA TYR A 392 17.89 -5.12 7.98
C TYR A 392 17.81 -6.48 8.68
N PHE A 393 16.69 -6.73 9.35
CA PHE A 393 16.42 -8.03 9.94
C PHE A 393 16.47 -9.11 8.85
N PRO A 394 17.24 -10.20 9.03
CA PRO A 394 17.32 -11.24 8.01
C PRO A 394 15.95 -11.92 7.82
N ILE A 395 15.56 -12.15 6.57
CA ILE A 395 14.37 -12.94 6.25
C ILE A 395 14.60 -14.37 6.78
N PRO A 396 13.66 -14.94 7.55
CA PRO A 396 13.79 -16.30 8.06
C PRO A 396 14.00 -17.33 6.93
N GLU A 397 14.90 -18.29 7.13
CA GLU A 397 15.28 -19.28 6.09
C GLU A 397 14.08 -20.09 5.59
N PHE A 398 13.14 -20.44 6.47
CA PHE A 398 11.91 -21.15 6.09
C PHE A 398 11.07 -20.34 5.09
N TYR A 399 11.04 -19.01 5.20
CA TYR A 399 10.26 -18.12 4.33
C TYR A 399 10.84 -18.08 2.90
N LEU A 400 12.14 -18.34 2.77
CA LEU A 400 12.84 -18.42 1.48
C LEU A 400 12.65 -19.77 0.77
N SER A 401 12.09 -20.77 1.44
CA SER A 401 11.83 -22.08 0.82
C SER A 401 10.72 -22.00 -0.24
N GLU A 402 10.80 -22.85 -1.27
CA GLU A 402 9.75 -22.97 -2.29
C GLU A 402 8.43 -23.52 -1.72
N GLU A 403 8.51 -24.23 -0.60
CA GLU A 403 7.35 -24.81 0.11
C GLU A 403 6.62 -23.79 1.01
N ALA A 404 7.22 -22.62 1.27
CA ALA A 404 6.59 -21.60 2.08
C ALA A 404 5.38 -20.98 1.37
N PHE A 405 4.31 -20.77 2.14
CA PHE A 405 3.05 -20.18 1.69
C PHE A 405 3.21 -18.67 1.46
N VAL A 406 3.93 -18.30 0.40
CA VAL A 406 4.24 -16.92 0.01
C VAL A 406 3.88 -16.75 -1.45
N ALA A 407 2.97 -15.82 -1.72
CA ALA A 407 2.49 -15.51 -3.06
C ALA A 407 3.64 -15.08 -3.98
N SER A 408 3.52 -15.40 -5.26
CA SER A 408 4.52 -15.08 -6.29
C SER A 408 4.80 -13.57 -6.38
N GLU A 409 3.75 -12.78 -6.19
CA GLU A 409 3.71 -11.33 -6.16
C GLU A 409 4.51 -10.79 -4.97
N THR A 410 4.29 -11.32 -3.77
CA THR A 410 5.04 -10.98 -2.55
C THR A 410 6.54 -11.23 -2.75
N ARG A 411 6.92 -12.40 -3.30
CA ARG A 411 8.33 -12.70 -3.61
C ARG A 411 8.94 -11.73 -4.62
N ALA A 412 8.18 -11.36 -5.66
CA ALA A 412 8.61 -10.39 -6.66
C ALA A 412 8.87 -9.01 -6.03
N VAL A 413 7.96 -8.54 -5.17
CA VAL A 413 8.10 -7.26 -4.48
C VAL A 413 9.26 -7.27 -3.48
N ILE A 414 9.45 -8.34 -2.70
CA ILE A 414 10.61 -8.47 -1.80
C ILE A 414 11.94 -8.40 -2.58
N ASN A 415 12.03 -9.10 -3.71
CA ASN A 415 13.22 -9.06 -4.55
C ASN A 415 13.46 -7.66 -5.14
N TRP A 416 12.38 -6.97 -5.53
CA TRP A 416 12.44 -5.60 -6.02
C TRP A 416 12.91 -4.62 -4.93
N MET A 417 12.37 -4.69 -3.71
CA MET A 417 12.81 -3.90 -2.56
C MET A 417 14.30 -4.07 -2.24
N LYS A 418 14.86 -5.26 -2.47
CA LYS A 418 16.28 -5.56 -2.24
C LYS A 418 17.19 -5.06 -3.36
N SER A 419 16.64 -4.83 -4.55
CA SER A 419 17.41 -4.52 -5.76
C SER A 419 17.68 -3.04 -5.95
N ILE A 420 16.85 -2.17 -5.36
CA ILE A 420 16.90 -0.72 -5.49
C ILE A 420 16.95 -0.13 -4.08
N PRO A 421 17.81 0.87 -3.80
CA PRO A 421 17.93 1.48 -2.48
C PRO A 421 16.77 2.45 -2.20
N PHE A 422 15.54 1.94 -2.15
CA PHE A 422 14.35 2.74 -1.86
C PHE A 422 14.46 3.47 -0.52
N VAL A 423 14.12 4.75 -0.53
CA VAL A 423 14.20 5.65 0.63
C VAL A 423 12.80 5.89 1.20
N LEU A 424 11.83 6.20 0.33
CA LEU A 424 10.45 6.49 0.71
C LEU A 424 9.50 5.75 -0.22
N SER A 425 8.41 5.27 0.36
CA SER A 425 7.34 4.57 -0.33
C SER A 425 5.97 4.88 0.27
N ALA A 426 4.92 4.60 -0.48
CA ALA A 426 3.58 4.44 0.05
C ALA A 426 2.85 3.37 -0.76
N ASN A 427 2.04 2.56 -0.07
CA ASN A 427 1.09 1.65 -0.72
C ASN A 427 -0.33 2.19 -0.63
N LEU A 428 -1.05 2.07 -1.74
CA LEU A 428 -2.34 2.72 -1.96
C LEU A 428 -3.47 1.68 -1.89
N HIS A 429 -4.43 1.96 -1.02
CA HIS A 429 -5.56 1.09 -0.65
C HIS A 429 -6.89 1.82 -0.79
N GLY A 430 -7.98 1.08 -0.58
CA GLY A 430 -9.34 1.59 -0.54
C GLY A 430 -10.20 0.79 0.43
N GLY A 431 -11.28 1.43 0.89
CA GLY A 431 -12.22 0.91 1.87
C GLY A 431 -12.34 1.80 3.11
N GLU A 432 -11.41 2.73 3.31
CA GLU A 432 -11.52 3.79 4.30
C GLU A 432 -10.89 5.09 3.79
N LEU A 433 -10.86 6.13 4.61
CA LEU A 433 -10.25 7.41 4.26
C LEU A 433 -9.35 7.96 5.38
N VAL A 434 -8.14 7.40 5.46
CA VAL A 434 -7.12 7.62 6.51
C VAL A 434 -5.72 7.27 5.98
N VAL A 435 -4.66 7.82 6.58
CA VAL A 435 -3.28 7.35 6.33
C VAL A 435 -2.78 6.59 7.54
N THR A 436 -2.39 5.33 7.35
CA THR A 436 -1.85 4.49 8.41
C THR A 436 -0.33 4.44 8.35
N TYR A 437 0.32 4.34 9.51
CA TYR A 437 1.76 4.29 9.60
C TYR A 437 2.28 3.24 10.60
N PRO A 438 3.49 2.70 10.38
CA PRO A 438 4.08 1.66 11.22
C PRO A 438 4.13 1.95 12.73
N PHE A 439 4.19 0.92 13.58
CA PHE A 439 4.03 -0.49 13.20
C PHE A 439 2.56 -0.86 12.97
N ASP A 440 2.33 -1.81 12.07
CA ASP A 440 1.00 -2.37 11.80
C ASP A 440 0.67 -3.55 12.72
N MET A 441 1.69 -4.20 13.30
CA MET A 441 1.51 -5.30 14.26
C MET A 441 1.58 -4.83 15.72
N THR A 442 0.69 -5.35 16.56
CA THR A 442 0.74 -5.20 18.03
C THR A 442 1.72 -6.17 18.67
N ARG A 443 2.31 -5.82 19.82
CA ARG A 443 3.30 -6.67 20.50
C ARG A 443 2.73 -7.95 21.12
N ASP A 444 1.61 -7.85 21.82
CA ASP A 444 1.03 -8.95 22.61
C ASP A 444 -0.21 -9.57 21.92
N TRP A 445 -0.31 -9.44 20.60
CA TRP A 445 -1.48 -9.88 19.82
C TRP A 445 -2.81 -9.24 20.28
N ALA A 446 -2.72 -8.07 20.93
CA ALA A 446 -3.89 -7.26 21.21
C ALA A 446 -4.59 -6.90 19.88
N PRO A 447 -5.93 -6.82 19.82
CA PRO A 447 -6.61 -6.39 18.60
C PRO A 447 -6.23 -4.96 18.19
N HIS A 448 -6.06 -4.09 19.18
CA HIS A 448 -5.75 -2.66 19.02
C HIS A 448 -4.74 -2.21 20.08
N GLU A 449 -3.57 -1.74 19.65
CA GLU A 449 -2.59 -1.12 20.55
C GLU A 449 -1.65 -0.18 19.80
N HIS A 450 -1.45 1.03 20.31
CA HIS A 450 -0.48 1.95 19.74
C HIS A 450 0.95 1.41 19.88
N THR A 451 1.52 1.01 18.75
CA THR A 451 2.84 0.36 18.66
C THR A 451 3.80 1.21 17.81
N PRO A 452 4.43 2.23 18.41
CA PRO A 452 5.24 3.20 17.67
C PRO A 452 6.59 2.62 17.20
N THR A 453 7.09 3.10 16.07
CA THR A 453 8.48 2.87 15.65
C THR A 453 9.45 3.83 16.35
N PRO A 454 10.76 3.56 16.34
CA PRO A 454 11.78 4.55 16.72
C PRO A 454 11.69 5.87 15.94
N ASP A 455 11.12 5.85 14.73
CA ASP A 455 10.94 7.00 13.84
C ASP A 455 9.48 7.53 13.84
N ASP A 456 8.67 7.23 14.87
CA ASP A 456 7.24 7.59 14.95
C ASP A 456 6.96 9.06 14.62
N SER A 457 7.77 9.98 15.14
CA SER A 457 7.60 11.41 14.89
C SER A 457 7.70 11.78 13.40
N PHE A 458 8.52 11.06 12.63
CA PHE A 458 8.68 11.29 11.20
C PHE A 458 7.58 10.58 10.40
N PHE A 459 7.18 9.37 10.81
CA PHE A 459 6.03 8.69 10.20
C PHE A 459 4.72 9.48 10.37
N ARG A 460 4.48 10.07 11.54
CA ARG A 460 3.35 10.96 11.76
C ARG A 460 3.39 12.20 10.87
N TRP A 461 4.58 12.75 10.62
CA TRP A 461 4.77 13.83 9.66
C TRP A 461 4.40 13.37 8.24
N LEU A 462 4.96 12.25 7.77
CA LEU A 462 4.66 11.69 6.44
C LEU A 462 3.16 11.43 6.25
N ALA A 463 2.51 10.82 7.24
CA ALA A 463 1.09 10.55 7.19
C ALA A 463 0.27 11.85 7.15
N THR A 464 0.66 12.85 7.96
CA THR A 464 -0.01 14.16 8.00
C THR A 464 0.12 14.90 6.67
N VAL A 465 1.29 14.83 6.01
CA VAL A 465 1.53 15.48 4.72
C VAL A 465 0.51 15.03 3.68
N TYR A 466 0.29 13.72 3.55
CA TYR A 466 -0.72 13.21 2.62
C TYR A 466 -2.14 13.57 3.09
N ALA A 467 -2.46 13.28 4.36
CA ALA A 467 -3.81 13.43 4.87
C ALA A 467 -4.34 14.88 4.87
N SER A 468 -3.46 15.85 5.15
CA SER A 468 -3.82 17.27 5.22
C SER A 468 -3.91 17.97 3.86
N THR A 469 -3.31 17.38 2.82
CA THR A 469 -3.35 17.92 1.44
C THR A 469 -4.47 17.30 0.61
N ASN A 470 -5.00 16.14 1.02
CA ASN A 470 -6.12 15.51 0.32
C ASN A 470 -7.42 16.27 0.63
N GLN A 471 -8.16 16.66 -0.42
CA GLN A 471 -9.30 17.58 -0.29
C GLN A 471 -10.47 17.00 0.51
N VAL A 472 -10.73 15.69 0.38
CA VAL A 472 -11.84 15.02 1.08
C VAL A 472 -11.40 14.56 2.46
N MET A 473 -10.18 14.03 2.59
CA MET A 473 -9.65 13.53 3.84
C MET A 473 -9.49 14.65 4.88
N SER A 474 -8.99 15.81 4.46
CA SER A 474 -8.81 16.99 5.34
C SER A 474 -10.11 17.74 5.67
N ASN A 475 -11.22 17.42 5.01
CA ASN A 475 -12.49 18.12 5.21
C ASN A 475 -13.13 17.78 6.58
N PRO A 476 -13.29 18.75 7.50
CA PRO A 476 -13.87 18.49 8.81
C PRO A 476 -15.37 18.17 8.78
N ASP A 477 -16.07 18.53 7.70
CA ASP A 477 -17.50 18.29 7.50
C ASP A 477 -17.79 16.97 6.76
N ARG A 478 -16.77 16.15 6.49
CA ARG A 478 -16.92 14.86 5.79
C ARG A 478 -17.72 13.86 6.62
N ARG A 479 -18.46 12.99 5.95
CA ARG A 479 -19.14 11.85 6.58
C ARG A 479 -18.12 10.72 6.80
N THR A 480 -18.18 10.06 7.96
CA THR A 480 -17.49 8.79 8.21
C THR A 480 -17.83 7.76 7.14
N CYS A 481 -16.86 6.96 6.66
CA CYS A 481 -17.13 5.90 5.68
C CYS A 481 -18.04 4.82 6.26
N HIS A 482 -17.53 4.10 7.26
CA HIS A 482 -18.20 2.97 7.88
C HIS A 482 -18.52 3.25 9.35
N HIS A 483 -17.65 2.86 10.28
CA HIS A 483 -17.92 2.97 11.72
C HIS A 483 -16.87 3.81 12.45
N ASP A 484 -15.62 3.83 11.98
CA ASP A 484 -14.51 4.54 12.59
C ASP A 484 -14.40 6.01 12.17
N ASP A 485 -14.36 6.91 13.15
CA ASP A 485 -14.24 8.35 12.92
C ASP A 485 -12.79 8.82 13.01
N PHE A 486 -12.04 8.70 11.92
CA PHE A 486 -10.62 9.07 11.85
C PHE A 486 -10.34 10.58 11.97
N LEU A 487 -11.35 11.45 11.87
CA LEU A 487 -11.17 12.89 12.15
C LEU A 487 -10.66 13.13 13.58
N ARG A 488 -11.06 12.26 14.52
CA ARG A 488 -10.59 12.30 15.92
C ARG A 488 -9.09 12.04 16.06
N HIS A 489 -8.49 11.45 15.04
CA HIS A 489 -7.07 11.13 14.96
C HIS A 489 -6.34 12.03 13.94
N ASN A 490 -6.95 13.16 13.53
CA ASN A 490 -6.43 14.03 12.48
C ASN A 490 -6.18 13.29 11.15
N ASN A 491 -6.99 12.26 10.87
CA ASN A 491 -6.93 11.45 9.66
C ASN A 491 -5.63 10.65 9.46
N ILE A 492 -4.88 10.45 10.54
CA ILE A 492 -3.73 9.56 10.58
C ILE A 492 -3.89 8.58 11.74
N ILE A 493 -3.39 7.37 11.61
CA ILE A 493 -3.44 6.39 12.70
C ILE A 493 -2.26 5.42 12.63
N ASN A 494 -1.71 5.04 13.77
CA ASN A 494 -0.75 3.93 13.80
C ASN A 494 -1.49 2.64 13.43
N GLY A 495 -0.93 1.82 12.53
CA GLY A 495 -1.61 0.64 11.98
C GLY A 495 -2.10 -0.31 13.07
N ALA A 496 -1.21 -0.70 13.99
CA ALA A 496 -1.53 -1.57 15.12
C ALA A 496 -2.61 -1.00 16.07
N ASN A 497 -2.73 0.34 16.14
CA ASN A 497 -3.77 1.00 16.91
C ASN A 497 -5.13 0.98 16.21
N TRP A 498 -5.16 0.86 14.88
CA TRP A 498 -6.40 0.71 14.12
C TRP A 498 -6.83 -0.76 14.05
N HIS A 499 -5.96 -1.67 13.62
CA HIS A 499 -6.13 -3.11 13.71
C HIS A 499 -4.79 -3.79 13.45
N THR A 500 -4.49 -4.85 14.18
CA THR A 500 -3.22 -5.57 14.06
C THR A 500 -3.11 -6.31 12.71
N VAL A 501 -2.04 -6.05 11.94
CA VAL A 501 -1.75 -6.67 10.63
C VAL A 501 -0.34 -7.29 10.66
N PRO A 502 -0.20 -8.55 11.09
CA PRO A 502 1.09 -9.24 11.02
C PRO A 502 1.46 -9.55 9.56
N GLY A 503 2.73 -9.37 9.21
CA GLY A 503 3.21 -9.62 7.85
C GLY A 503 2.80 -8.56 6.82
N SER A 504 2.65 -7.30 7.27
CA SER A 504 2.37 -6.15 6.40
C SER A 504 3.57 -5.75 5.54
N MET A 505 3.28 -5.12 4.40
CA MET A 505 4.33 -4.59 3.52
C MET A 505 5.07 -3.39 4.13
N ASN A 506 4.37 -2.58 4.94
CA ASN A 506 4.96 -1.40 5.60
C ASN A 506 6.06 -1.81 6.59
N ASP A 507 5.71 -2.71 7.51
CA ASP A 507 6.60 -3.16 8.57
C ASP A 507 7.79 -3.90 7.98
N PHE A 508 7.56 -4.72 6.94
CA PHE A 508 8.64 -5.37 6.21
C PHE A 508 9.59 -4.35 5.55
N SER A 509 9.06 -3.31 4.90
CA SER A 509 9.88 -2.27 4.25
C SER A 509 10.81 -1.61 5.26
N TYR A 510 10.27 -1.21 6.42
CA TYR A 510 11.02 -0.53 7.48
C TYR A 510 12.03 -1.46 8.18
N LEU A 511 11.66 -2.71 8.46
CA LEU A 511 12.52 -3.63 9.21
C LEU A 511 13.60 -4.32 8.35
N HIS A 512 13.32 -4.58 7.07
CA HIS A 512 14.23 -5.31 6.18
C HIS A 512 15.10 -4.39 5.30
N THR A 513 14.69 -3.15 5.06
CA THR A 513 15.36 -2.23 4.14
C THR A 513 15.62 -0.86 4.76
N ASN A 514 16.01 0.14 3.97
CA ASN A 514 16.06 1.56 4.40
C ASN A 514 14.72 2.29 4.19
N CYS A 515 13.78 1.68 3.47
CA CYS A 515 12.60 2.36 2.94
C CYS A 515 11.58 2.60 4.04
N PHE A 516 11.13 3.85 4.18
CA PHE A 516 9.98 4.19 5.01
C PHE A 516 8.73 4.06 4.16
N GLU A 517 7.73 3.33 4.65
CA GLU A 517 6.49 3.09 3.92
C GLU A 517 5.27 3.33 4.81
N VAL A 518 4.25 3.95 4.24
CA VAL A 518 2.93 4.15 4.85
C VAL A 518 1.85 3.55 3.96
N THR A 519 0.69 3.26 4.54
CA THR A 519 -0.51 2.87 3.78
C THR A 519 -1.46 4.05 3.69
N VAL A 520 -1.95 4.32 2.48
CA VAL A 520 -2.93 5.39 2.23
C VAL A 520 -4.26 4.75 1.82
N GLU A 521 -5.28 4.89 2.65
CA GLU A 521 -6.66 4.54 2.32
C GLU A 521 -7.31 5.73 1.60
N LEU A 522 -7.58 5.56 0.30
CA LEU A 522 -7.88 6.67 -0.61
C LEU A 522 -9.37 7.02 -0.71
N SER A 523 -10.26 6.07 -0.43
CA SER A 523 -11.69 6.19 -0.67
C SER A 523 -12.50 5.18 0.15
N CYS A 524 -13.71 5.55 0.57
CA CYS A 524 -14.65 4.63 1.22
C CYS A 524 -15.10 3.50 0.28
N ASP A 525 -15.35 3.86 -0.99
CA ASP A 525 -15.64 2.91 -2.05
C ASP A 525 -14.33 2.29 -2.53
N LYS A 526 -14.22 0.96 -2.47
CA LYS A 526 -13.02 0.24 -2.91
C LYS A 526 -12.85 0.31 -4.42
N PHE A 527 -13.95 0.28 -5.15
CA PHE A 527 -13.99 0.25 -6.61
C PHE A 527 -14.95 1.36 -7.09
N PRO A 528 -14.57 2.64 -6.94
CA PRO A 528 -15.42 3.75 -7.34
C PRO A 528 -15.71 3.68 -8.84
N HIS A 529 -16.94 4.02 -9.23
CA HIS A 529 -17.35 4.00 -10.63
C HIS A 529 -16.49 4.97 -11.48
N ALA A 530 -16.30 4.63 -12.77
CA ALA A 530 -15.44 5.37 -13.68
C ALA A 530 -15.77 6.88 -13.77
N SER A 531 -17.04 7.26 -13.62
CA SER A 531 -17.47 8.67 -13.60
C SER A 531 -16.93 9.48 -12.43
N GLU A 532 -16.45 8.83 -11.37
CA GLU A 532 -15.92 9.48 -10.16
C GLU A 532 -14.39 9.65 -10.22
N LEU A 533 -13.69 8.95 -11.13
CA LEU A 533 -12.23 9.03 -11.25
C LEU A 533 -11.67 10.45 -11.47
N PRO A 534 -12.31 11.34 -12.27
CA PRO A 534 -11.78 12.69 -12.46
C PRO A 534 -11.75 13.52 -11.18
N ILE A 535 -12.78 13.40 -10.32
CA ILE A 535 -12.81 14.14 -9.06
C ILE A 535 -11.88 13.49 -8.03
N GLU A 536 -11.78 12.16 -8.02
CA GLU A 536 -10.83 11.47 -7.14
C GLU A 536 -9.36 11.78 -7.48
N TRP A 537 -9.05 12.01 -8.75
CA TRP A 537 -7.76 12.54 -9.15
C TRP A 537 -7.49 13.92 -8.56
N GLU A 538 -8.43 14.86 -8.66
CA GLU A 538 -8.26 16.20 -8.06
C GLU A 538 -8.14 16.15 -6.53
N ASN A 539 -8.82 15.20 -5.88
CA ASN A 539 -8.72 15.00 -4.43
C ASN A 539 -7.32 14.57 -3.98
N ASN A 540 -6.58 13.82 -4.83
CA ASN A 540 -5.33 13.15 -4.46
C ASN A 540 -4.07 13.69 -5.16
N LYS A 541 -4.20 14.38 -6.30
CA LYS A 541 -3.07 14.85 -7.13
C LYS A 541 -2.01 15.59 -6.32
N GLU A 542 -2.42 16.59 -5.53
CA GLU A 542 -1.48 17.36 -4.72
C GLU A 542 -0.84 16.49 -3.62
N SER A 543 -1.61 15.61 -2.98
CA SER A 543 -1.10 14.69 -1.95
C SER A 543 -0.04 13.74 -2.50
N LEU A 544 -0.25 13.20 -3.70
CA LEU A 544 0.72 12.32 -4.37
C LEU A 544 2.03 13.06 -4.63
N LEU A 545 1.97 14.29 -5.14
CA LEU A 545 3.15 15.10 -5.44
C LEU A 545 3.90 15.52 -4.16
N VAL A 546 3.21 16.10 -3.18
CA VAL A 546 3.84 16.57 -1.94
C VAL A 546 4.42 15.42 -1.13
N TYR A 547 3.77 14.25 -1.13
CA TYR A 547 4.30 13.07 -0.46
C TYR A 547 5.60 12.59 -1.12
N MET A 548 5.65 12.51 -2.46
CA MET A 548 6.90 12.18 -3.19
C MET A 548 8.04 13.15 -2.84
N GLU A 549 7.74 14.45 -2.78
CA GLU A 549 8.71 15.49 -2.41
C GLU A 549 9.31 15.30 -1.00
N GLN A 550 8.66 14.55 -0.10
CA GLN A 550 9.20 14.28 1.24
C GLN A 550 10.45 13.38 1.22
N VAL A 551 10.73 12.69 0.10
CA VAL A 551 11.97 11.90 -0.05
C VAL A 551 13.23 12.77 0.03
N HIS A 552 13.09 14.08 -0.18
CA HIS A 552 14.15 15.08 -0.08
C HIS A 552 14.30 15.70 1.32
N ARG A 553 13.70 15.12 2.36
CA ARG A 553 13.86 15.60 3.74
C ARG A 553 14.97 14.87 4.50
N GLY A 554 15.43 15.50 5.58
CA GLY A 554 16.43 14.93 6.48
C GLY A 554 17.86 15.20 6.02
N ILE A 555 18.70 14.17 6.05
CA ILE A 555 20.10 14.25 5.63
C ILE A 555 20.40 13.22 4.56
N LYS A 556 21.31 13.55 3.64
CA LYS A 556 21.89 12.58 2.70
C LYS A 556 23.39 12.80 2.55
N GLY A 557 24.11 11.85 2.00
CA GLY A 557 25.55 12.04 1.78
C GLY A 557 26.24 10.76 1.35
N LEU A 558 27.57 10.81 1.31
CA LEU A 558 28.44 9.71 0.92
C LEU A 558 29.31 9.23 2.09
N VAL A 559 29.40 7.93 2.27
CA VAL A 559 30.39 7.27 3.13
C VAL A 559 31.54 6.77 2.27
N MET A 560 32.73 7.35 2.44
CA MET A 560 33.89 7.10 1.59
C MET A 560 35.10 6.59 2.38
N ASP A 561 35.94 5.79 1.73
CA ASP A 561 37.29 5.50 2.21
C ASP A 561 38.12 6.79 2.19
N LYS A 562 38.73 7.13 3.34
CA LYS A 562 39.49 8.36 3.51
C LYS A 562 40.65 8.50 2.51
N ASP A 563 41.31 7.39 2.18
CA ASP A 563 42.51 7.32 1.37
C ASP A 563 42.17 7.18 -0.13
N SER A 564 41.31 6.23 -0.51
CA SER A 564 40.98 5.95 -1.92
C SER A 564 39.83 6.77 -2.48
N LYS A 565 39.05 7.45 -1.63
CA LYS A 565 37.81 8.18 -1.99
C LYS A 565 36.72 7.31 -2.61
N ALA A 566 36.87 5.99 -2.57
CA ALA A 566 35.84 5.07 -3.04
C ALA A 566 34.69 5.03 -2.04
N GLY A 567 33.46 4.93 -2.53
CA GLY A 567 32.28 4.69 -1.71
C GLY A 567 32.36 3.37 -0.95
N ILE A 568 31.87 3.37 0.29
CA ILE A 568 31.81 2.20 1.15
C ILE A 568 30.35 1.75 1.22
N ALA A 569 30.04 0.64 0.54
CA ALA A 569 28.73 0.01 0.59
C ALA A 569 28.44 -0.62 1.95
N ASN A 570 27.16 -0.67 2.33
CA ASN A 570 26.68 -1.26 3.58
C ASN A 570 27.32 -0.67 4.84
N ALA A 571 27.82 0.56 4.78
CA ALA A 571 28.19 1.30 5.98
C ALA A 571 26.92 1.59 6.78
N ILE A 572 27.00 1.50 8.10
CA ILE A 572 25.89 1.78 9.01
C ILE A 572 25.93 3.27 9.34
N ILE A 573 24.81 3.95 9.13
CA ILE A 573 24.57 5.33 9.57
C ILE A 573 23.64 5.26 10.76
N LYS A 574 24.18 5.58 11.94
CA LYS A 574 23.45 5.68 13.20
C LYS A 574 23.16 7.14 13.51
N VAL A 575 21.91 7.44 13.83
CA VAL A 575 21.52 8.71 14.44
C VAL A 575 21.40 8.47 15.94
N ASP A 576 22.05 9.30 16.75
CA ASP A 576 21.91 9.19 18.20
C ASP A 576 20.46 9.48 18.62
N ASP A 577 20.01 8.78 19.66
CA ASP A 577 18.63 8.75 20.18
C ASP A 577 17.54 8.18 19.26
N ILE A 578 17.86 7.69 18.05
CA ILE A 578 16.94 6.93 17.21
C ILE A 578 17.43 5.49 17.05
N ASP A 579 16.70 4.55 17.65
CA ASP A 579 17.04 3.12 17.66
C ASP A 579 16.60 2.40 16.37
N HIS A 580 16.92 3.00 15.23
CA HIS A 580 16.77 2.41 13.90
C HIS A 580 17.86 2.99 12.99
N HIS A 581 18.77 2.14 12.53
CA HIS A 581 19.91 2.58 11.71
C HIS A 581 19.64 2.29 10.24
N ILE A 582 20.37 2.95 9.34
CA ILE A 582 20.27 2.68 7.90
C ILE A 582 21.62 2.23 7.35
N ARG A 583 21.61 1.75 6.11
CA ARG A 583 22.82 1.35 5.39
C ARG A 583 23.06 2.21 4.16
N SER A 584 24.33 2.49 3.86
CA SER A 584 24.69 3.06 2.56
C SER A 584 24.47 2.06 1.42
N ALA A 585 24.04 2.57 0.27
CA ALA A 585 23.87 1.84 -0.97
C ALA A 585 25.23 1.44 -1.57
N ALA A 586 25.21 0.77 -2.72
CA ALA A 586 26.40 0.22 -3.37
C ALA A 586 27.47 1.29 -3.68
N GLY A 587 27.05 2.53 -3.96
CA GLY A 587 27.90 3.68 -4.21
C GLY A 587 28.46 4.35 -2.95
N GLY A 588 28.05 3.90 -1.76
CA GLY A 588 28.38 4.51 -0.47
C GLY A 588 27.48 5.70 -0.11
N ASP A 589 26.55 6.07 -0.97
CA ASP A 589 25.51 7.05 -0.71
C ASP A 589 24.43 6.53 0.24
N TYR A 590 23.81 7.46 0.96
CA TYR A 590 22.76 7.14 1.93
C TYR A 590 21.78 8.31 2.04
N TRP A 591 20.56 8.01 2.48
CA TRP A 591 19.50 8.98 2.77
C TRP A 591 18.87 8.61 4.10
N ARG A 592 18.82 9.57 5.03
CA ARG A 592 18.21 9.41 6.35
C ARG A 592 17.14 10.48 6.52
N LEU A 593 15.89 10.05 6.41
CA LEU A 593 14.73 10.90 6.60
C LEU A 593 14.59 11.30 8.07
N LEU A 594 14.52 12.61 8.34
CA LEU A 594 14.48 13.18 9.69
C LEU A 594 13.66 14.46 9.69
N ASN A 595 13.06 14.76 10.85
CA ASN A 595 12.44 16.06 11.10
C ASN A 595 13.52 17.15 11.29
N PRO A 596 13.18 18.45 11.18
CA PRO A 596 14.12 19.53 11.45
C PRO A 596 14.70 19.44 12.87
N GLY A 597 16.02 19.56 12.98
CA GLY A 597 16.74 19.35 14.25
C GLY A 597 18.25 19.20 14.07
N GLU A 598 18.98 19.19 15.18
CA GLU A 598 20.43 18.88 15.19
C GLU A 598 20.64 17.46 15.72
N TYR A 599 21.40 16.67 14.98
CA TYR A 599 21.60 15.25 15.25
C TYR A 599 23.08 14.91 15.30
N GLU A 600 23.50 14.09 16.28
CA GLU A 600 24.80 13.41 16.23
C GLU A 600 24.66 12.13 15.41
N VAL A 601 25.45 12.03 14.34
CA VAL A 601 25.37 10.97 13.35
C VAL A 601 26.71 10.26 13.27
N THR A 602 26.69 8.94 13.45
CA THR A 602 27.88 8.09 13.41
C THR A 602 27.83 7.17 12.20
N ALA A 603 28.81 7.30 11.29
CA ALA A 603 29.03 6.35 10.22
C ALA A 603 30.07 5.30 10.63
N SER A 604 29.78 4.03 10.39
CA SER A 604 30.67 2.91 10.69
C SER A 604 30.62 1.83 9.62
N ALA A 605 31.72 1.10 9.42
CA ALA A 605 31.78 0.01 8.45
C ALA A 605 32.81 -1.03 8.90
N GLU A 606 32.59 -2.30 8.53
CA GLU A 606 33.54 -3.36 8.87
C GLU A 606 34.93 -3.06 8.30
N GLY A 607 35.96 -3.16 9.15
CA GLY A 607 37.34 -2.88 8.75
C GLY A 607 37.75 -1.41 8.80
N TYR A 608 36.85 -0.49 9.18
CA TYR A 608 37.11 0.94 9.33
C TYR A 608 36.93 1.42 10.78
N TYR A 609 37.52 2.58 11.11
CA TYR A 609 37.21 3.30 12.36
C TYR A 609 35.94 4.15 12.16
N PRO A 610 34.99 4.12 13.11
CA PRO A 610 33.76 4.92 13.02
C PRO A 610 34.07 6.41 13.14
N VAL A 611 33.21 7.25 12.54
CA VAL A 611 33.29 8.71 12.59
C VAL A 611 31.94 9.27 12.98
N THR A 612 31.91 10.13 14.00
CA THR A 612 30.73 10.85 14.46
C THR A 612 30.83 12.32 14.02
N ARG A 613 29.71 12.87 13.56
CA ARG A 613 29.56 14.27 13.15
C ARG A 613 28.20 14.80 13.59
N SER A 614 28.13 16.09 13.88
CA SER A 614 26.84 16.78 14.01
C SER A 614 26.33 17.14 12.61
N CYS A 615 25.11 16.69 12.27
CA CYS A 615 24.40 17.03 11.04
C CYS A 615 23.11 17.78 11.42
N ARG A 616 22.83 18.90 10.77
CA ARG A 616 21.65 19.74 11.04
C ARG A 616 20.64 19.63 9.91
N VAL A 617 19.40 19.29 10.24
CA VAL A 617 18.28 19.26 9.30
C VAL A 617 17.53 20.59 9.37
N GLU A 618 17.49 21.30 8.25
CA GLU A 618 16.80 22.58 8.15
C GLU A 618 15.29 22.40 7.89
N TYR A 619 14.52 23.48 8.00
CA TYR A 619 13.07 23.49 7.70
C TYR A 619 12.75 23.45 6.20
N HIS A 620 13.74 23.71 5.35
CA HIS A 620 13.57 23.73 3.89
C HIS A 620 13.33 22.32 3.33
N HIS A 621 12.80 22.26 2.10
CA HIS A 621 12.46 21.01 1.41
C HIS A 621 13.66 20.25 0.82
N TYR A 622 14.89 20.67 1.11
CA TYR A 622 16.10 20.04 0.59
C TYR A 622 16.88 19.33 1.70
N PRO A 623 17.49 18.18 1.41
CA PRO A 623 18.17 17.40 2.43
C PRO A 623 19.54 18.02 2.71
N THR A 624 19.95 18.02 3.98
CA THR A 624 21.29 18.50 4.33
C THR A 624 22.34 17.46 3.94
N LEU A 625 23.39 17.89 3.24
CA LEU A 625 24.53 17.05 2.91
C LEU A 625 25.40 16.77 4.16
N CYS A 626 25.61 15.49 4.48
CA CYS A 626 26.48 15.08 5.60
C CYS A 626 27.40 13.91 5.23
N ASP A 627 28.55 14.21 4.61
CA ASP A 627 29.47 13.16 4.17
C ASP A 627 30.37 12.59 5.28
N PHE A 628 30.82 11.35 5.12
CA PHE A 628 31.72 10.68 6.05
C PHE A 628 32.96 10.11 5.34
N HIS A 629 34.13 10.30 5.95
CA HIS A 629 35.39 9.75 5.46
C HIS A 629 35.98 8.80 6.50
N LEU A 630 35.87 7.49 6.26
CA LEU A 630 36.29 6.47 7.21
C LEU A 630 37.74 6.03 6.94
N ALA A 631 38.54 5.93 7.99
CA ALA A 631 39.91 5.44 7.89
C ALA A 631 39.96 3.92 8.15
N LYS A 632 40.65 3.17 7.28
CA LYS A 632 40.84 1.72 7.47
C LYS A 632 41.58 1.41 8.76
N THR A 633 41.12 0.38 9.46
CA THR A 633 41.83 -0.19 10.61
C THR A 633 43.18 -0.75 10.19
N LEU A 634 44.12 -0.82 11.14
CA LEU A 634 45.43 -1.43 10.88
C LEU A 634 45.30 -2.88 10.37
N LYS A 635 44.35 -3.65 10.93
CA LYS A 635 44.07 -5.02 10.50
C LYS A 635 43.66 -5.06 9.02
N GLN A 636 42.71 -4.21 8.62
CA GLN A 636 42.23 -4.17 7.24
C GLN A 636 43.32 -3.72 6.27
N ARG A 637 44.10 -2.67 6.62
CA ARG A 637 45.24 -2.23 5.80
C ARG A 637 46.26 -3.34 5.56
N LEU A 638 46.53 -4.18 6.56
CA LEU A 638 47.45 -5.31 6.40
C LEU A 638 46.86 -6.42 5.53
N LEU A 639 45.55 -6.67 5.61
CA LEU A 639 44.86 -7.62 4.72
C LEU A 639 44.91 -7.14 3.26
N ASP A 640 44.66 -5.86 3.00
CA ASP A 640 44.73 -5.28 1.66
C ASP A 640 46.15 -5.37 1.06
N ILE A 641 47.19 -5.12 1.87
CA ILE A 641 48.59 -5.26 1.44
C ILE A 641 48.89 -6.72 1.05
N LEU A 642 48.44 -7.68 1.86
CA LEU A 642 48.64 -9.11 1.59
C LEU A 642 47.88 -9.55 0.32
N ALA A 643 46.64 -9.09 0.14
CA ALA A 643 45.82 -9.38 -1.04
C ALA A 643 46.45 -8.85 -2.34
N LYS A 644 47.13 -7.69 -2.28
CA LYS A 644 47.87 -7.11 -3.41
C LYS A 644 49.28 -7.71 -3.61
N GLY A 645 49.61 -8.82 -2.95
CA GLY A 645 50.93 -9.46 -3.06
C GLY A 645 52.07 -8.74 -2.32
N GLY A 646 51.75 -7.73 -1.51
CA GLY A 646 52.72 -6.96 -0.73
C GLY A 646 53.27 -7.72 0.46
N LYS A 647 54.54 -7.45 0.81
CA LYS A 647 55.18 -8.04 2.01
C LYS A 647 54.81 -7.21 3.25
N LEU A 648 54.29 -7.88 4.29
CA LEU A 648 54.05 -7.26 5.60
C LEU A 648 55.30 -6.48 6.10
N PRO A 649 55.11 -5.29 6.70
CA PRO A 649 56.21 -4.51 7.27
C PRO A 649 57.05 -5.33 8.26
N LYS A 650 58.38 -5.14 8.28
CA LYS A 650 59.31 -5.88 9.16
C LYS A 650 58.91 -5.81 10.63
N SER A 651 58.46 -4.64 11.10
CA SER A 651 57.98 -4.39 12.46
C SER A 651 56.76 -5.26 12.82
N VAL A 652 55.80 -5.40 11.90
CA VAL A 652 54.59 -6.22 12.09
C VAL A 652 54.94 -7.71 12.09
N LYS A 653 55.84 -8.15 11.20
CA LYS A 653 56.34 -9.54 11.18
C LYS A 653 57.01 -9.93 12.50
N GLN A 654 57.85 -9.05 13.05
CA GLN A 654 58.51 -9.26 14.34
C GLN A 654 57.48 -9.34 15.49
N ARG A 655 56.48 -8.47 15.51
CA ARG A 655 55.42 -8.46 16.53
C ARG A 655 54.54 -9.72 16.46
N LEU A 656 54.17 -10.16 15.26
CA LEU A 656 53.44 -11.43 15.04
C LEU A 656 54.26 -12.65 15.47
N HIS A 657 55.58 -12.63 15.22
CA HIS A 657 56.49 -13.69 15.67
C HIS A 657 56.56 -13.76 17.21
N GLN A 658 56.69 -12.61 17.89
CA GLN A 658 56.65 -12.55 19.35
C GLN A 658 55.31 -13.04 19.94
N LEU A 659 54.19 -12.68 19.31
CA LEU A 659 52.85 -13.16 19.73
C LEU A 659 52.71 -14.67 19.54
N ARG A 660 53.19 -15.23 18.42
CA ARG A 660 53.24 -16.69 18.20
C ARG A 660 54.08 -17.38 19.27
N LEU A 661 55.27 -16.86 19.60
CA LEU A 661 56.12 -17.39 20.66
C LEU A 661 55.45 -17.33 22.03
N ARG A 662 54.74 -16.25 22.36
CA ARG A 662 53.95 -16.15 23.61
C ARG A 662 52.84 -17.20 23.66
N ARG A 663 52.09 -17.37 22.56
CA ARG A 663 50.99 -18.35 22.47
C ARG A 663 51.48 -19.80 22.55
N LEU A 664 52.63 -20.09 21.94
CA LEU A 664 53.34 -21.36 22.08
C LEU A 664 53.73 -21.60 23.54
N ARG A 665 54.38 -20.63 24.19
CA ARG A 665 54.77 -20.73 25.61
C ARG A 665 53.56 -20.98 26.53
N SER A 666 52.45 -20.27 26.33
CA SER A 666 51.24 -20.47 27.13
C SER A 666 50.60 -21.85 26.89
N SER A 667 50.57 -22.32 25.64
CA SER A 667 50.06 -23.65 25.29
C SER A 667 50.94 -24.76 25.88
N THR A 668 52.27 -24.63 25.79
CA THR A 668 53.23 -25.55 26.42
C THR A 668 53.09 -25.55 27.95
N GLN A 669 52.91 -24.39 28.58
CA GLN A 669 52.64 -24.31 30.03
C GLN A 669 51.33 -25.01 30.41
N ALA A 670 50.26 -24.85 29.63
CA ALA A 670 48.99 -25.52 29.86
C ALA A 670 49.11 -27.05 29.74
N ILE A 671 49.81 -27.54 28.70
CA ILE A 671 50.11 -28.97 28.51
C ILE A 671 50.95 -29.52 29.67
N ASN A 672 51.98 -28.79 30.09
CA ASN A 672 52.83 -29.20 31.20
C ASN A 672 52.07 -29.24 32.54
N ARG A 673 51.17 -28.27 32.79
CA ARG A 673 50.27 -28.30 33.95
C ARG A 673 49.32 -29.50 33.91
N ARG A 674 48.79 -29.85 32.75
CA ARG A 674 47.93 -31.03 32.56
C ARG A 674 48.69 -32.34 32.81
N ARG A 675 49.89 -32.48 32.24
CA ARG A 675 50.79 -33.63 32.50
C ARG A 675 51.22 -33.73 33.97
N ALA A 676 51.45 -32.61 34.65
CA ALA A 676 51.77 -32.60 36.08
C ALA A 676 50.58 -33.05 36.95
N ARG A 677 49.35 -32.64 36.59
CA ARG A 677 48.12 -33.12 37.23
C ARG A 677 47.92 -34.63 37.00
N GLU A 678 48.13 -35.12 35.78
CA GLU A 678 48.05 -36.55 35.46
C GLU A 678 49.11 -37.38 36.18
N ARG A 679 50.34 -36.88 36.32
CA ARG A 679 51.40 -37.52 37.12
C ARG A 679 51.03 -37.57 38.61
N ARG A 680 50.48 -36.49 39.18
CA ARG A 680 49.98 -36.47 40.56
C ARG A 680 48.81 -37.45 40.77
N ALA A 681 47.89 -37.52 39.81
CA ALA A 681 46.77 -38.46 39.86
C ALA A 681 47.22 -39.94 39.76
N ARG A 682 48.28 -40.22 38.99
CA ARG A 682 48.89 -41.56 38.94
C ARG A 682 49.68 -41.92 40.20
N ALA A 683 50.31 -40.94 40.85
CA ALA A 683 51.03 -41.14 42.11
C ALA A 683 50.09 -41.38 43.31
N PHE A 684 48.82 -40.96 43.22
CA PHE A 684 47.78 -41.23 44.22
C PHE A 684 47.05 -42.58 44.04
N ARG A 685 47.34 -43.30 42.95
CA ARG A 685 46.74 -44.60 42.60
C ARG A 685 47.70 -45.79 42.75
N ARG A 686 48.91 -45.54 43.27
CA ARG A 686 49.85 -46.55 43.79
C ARG A 686 49.99 -46.30 45.28
#